data_AF-A0A918X628-F1
#
_entry.id   AF-A0A918X628-F1
#
_cell.length_a   1.000
_cell.length_b   1.000
_cell.length_c   1.000
_cell.angle_alpha   90.00
_cell.angle_beta   90.00
_cell.angle_gamma   90.00
#
_symmetry.space_group_name_H-M   'P 1'
#
loop_
_entity.id
_entity.type
_entity.pdbx_description
1 polymer ?
#
loop_
_entity_poly.entity_id
_entity_poly.type
_entity_poly.pdbx_seq_one_letter_code
_entity_poly.pdbx_strand_id
1 'polypeptide(L)'
;MRPTTDASVLERLYGCDVPPFALLHRQRPGLRERATVELLIGETETVASLNEANASPGAGPGPGLLALLPFRHLSEHGLPCHDDGTPVRVLRVREHHVLPEETFTDRAPLGAPPVEWRDAGFTTSDAQYEELVRRFVDSDAARGGLNVLLRRDWSARLPGFRPAVAVELFRRLLAAESGAYWSFVVHTGGPRPVTLVGATPQGHVGVEGGRVVMNPLCGTYRRPPEGTRAEDLLAFLADRKEAEELATTVDAELAALCALAGPGVRVEGPFLRPMAHLLHTQCRISGPVTARARETLARTLFASTVVGSPFAQACEAIHGYEETGRGYYGGLLALIGRDATGAEELDTAAVIRTLVVDHRGEARLSVGATVGGQSSPESEAAETRTKAQAVLTALTGRPPTAERAGTPSAERARTPAAPVAPVPDRDPALDSAVREALDRRHAALSSFWTEGTDAPSAGGPAVLVLDAGGDAHTELAALLHLVNAVHGPAEVIRHDDRGAADTLVRHPGPVLLASGPGRPDDRGCARMTALRRTAALLVRDRPPGGPPVVGVGLGFQLLALAALPDARVVTRSGGTGLAREVTFLGRPVTAAFRNACTIVRGPQGREVIALHERAVRGVQFRPESVLTTDGAGVLRRLLG
;
A
#
# COMPACT_ATOMS: atom_id res chain seq x y z
N MET A 1 -36.04 30.86 -4.39
CA MET A 1 -35.03 29.86 -4.78
C MET A 1 -35.73 28.82 -5.64
N ARG A 2 -35.47 28.75 -6.95
CA ARG A 2 -35.96 27.63 -7.77
C ARG A 2 -35.17 26.37 -7.37
N PRO A 3 -35.77 25.18 -7.29
CA PRO A 3 -35.02 23.95 -7.11
C PRO A 3 -34.06 23.79 -8.30
N THR A 4 -32.76 23.79 -8.04
CA THR A 4 -31.72 23.44 -9.01
C THR A 4 -31.90 21.97 -9.37
N THR A 5 -32.21 21.69 -10.62
CA THR A 5 -32.25 20.32 -11.16
C THR A 5 -30.83 19.82 -11.40
N ASP A 6 -30.61 18.50 -11.38
CA ASP A 6 -29.32 17.84 -11.65
C ASP A 6 -28.66 18.36 -12.94
N ALA A 7 -29.45 18.57 -13.99
CA ALA A 7 -28.99 19.14 -15.26
C ALA A 7 -28.43 20.56 -15.12
N SER A 8 -29.07 21.43 -14.32
CA SER A 8 -28.65 22.82 -14.14
C SER A 8 -27.33 22.97 -13.38
N VAL A 9 -27.00 22.00 -12.50
CA VAL A 9 -25.73 22.00 -11.77
C VAL A 9 -24.59 21.55 -12.69
N LEU A 10 -24.82 20.54 -13.53
CA LEU A 10 -23.83 20.05 -14.49
C LEU A 10 -23.51 21.06 -15.60
N GLU A 11 -24.49 21.84 -16.06
CA GLU A 11 -24.28 22.91 -17.05
C GLU A 11 -23.19 23.91 -16.63
N ARG A 12 -23.01 24.14 -15.32
CA ARG A 12 -21.94 25.01 -14.78
C ARG A 12 -20.54 24.50 -15.13
N LEU A 13 -20.37 23.19 -15.27
CA LEU A 13 -19.07 22.57 -15.62
C LEU A 13 -18.72 22.70 -17.11
N TYR A 14 -19.72 23.01 -17.95
CA TYR A 14 -19.57 23.24 -19.39
C TYR A 14 -19.52 24.73 -19.76
N GLY A 15 -19.69 25.62 -18.77
CA GLY A 15 -19.65 27.07 -18.94
C GLY A 15 -18.24 27.64 -19.17
N CYS A 16 -18.18 28.97 -19.30
CA CYS A 16 -16.91 29.69 -19.47
C CYS A 16 -16.17 29.96 -18.16
N ASP A 17 -16.91 30.13 -17.05
CA ASP A 17 -16.37 30.37 -15.71
C ASP A 17 -16.66 29.16 -14.82
N VAL A 18 -15.77 28.17 -14.89
CA VAL A 18 -15.94 26.90 -14.19
C VAL A 18 -15.25 27.00 -12.82
N PRO A 19 -15.99 26.87 -11.70
CA PRO A 19 -15.38 26.88 -10.38
C PRO A 19 -14.50 25.63 -10.19
N PRO A 20 -13.57 25.63 -9.20
CA PRO A 20 -12.94 24.39 -8.77
C PRO A 20 -13.98 23.32 -8.42
N PHE A 21 -13.77 22.10 -8.91
CA PHE A 21 -14.71 21.01 -8.69
C PHE A 21 -14.03 19.64 -8.67
N ALA A 22 -14.75 18.65 -8.15
CA ALA A 22 -14.43 17.25 -8.33
C ALA A 22 -15.69 16.44 -8.65
N LEU A 23 -15.60 15.50 -9.59
CA LEU A 23 -16.58 14.44 -9.78
C LEU A 23 -15.95 13.14 -9.28
N LEU A 24 -16.59 12.45 -8.34
CA LEU A 24 -16.08 11.23 -7.72
C LEU A 24 -17.12 10.11 -7.85
N HIS A 25 -16.78 9.06 -8.58
CA HIS A 25 -17.52 7.80 -8.57
C HIS A 25 -16.75 6.81 -7.69
N ARG A 26 -17.27 6.54 -6.49
CA ARG A 26 -16.58 5.75 -5.46
C ARG A 26 -17.33 4.47 -5.16
N GLN A 27 -16.61 3.36 -5.14
CA GLN A 27 -17.17 2.06 -4.76
C GLN A 27 -17.07 1.85 -3.25
N ARG A 28 -18.10 2.25 -2.49
CA ARG A 28 -18.20 1.96 -1.05
C ARG A 28 -18.69 0.51 -0.81
N PRO A 29 -17.94 -0.34 -0.09
CA PRO A 29 -18.42 -1.66 0.30
C PRO A 29 -19.73 -1.56 1.10
N GLY A 30 -20.75 -2.36 0.77
CA GLY A 30 -21.97 -2.49 1.57
C GLY A 30 -23.19 -1.66 1.13
N LEU A 31 -23.02 -0.68 0.24
CA LEU A 31 -24.15 0.05 -0.35
C LEU A 31 -24.56 -0.60 -1.67
N ARG A 32 -25.64 -1.40 -1.65
CA ARG A 32 -26.36 -1.84 -2.86
C ARG A 32 -27.27 -0.72 -3.40
N GLU A 33 -26.80 0.52 -3.39
CA GLU A 33 -27.53 1.63 -3.99
C GLU A 33 -27.22 1.71 -5.48
N ARG A 34 -28.11 2.35 -6.25
CA ARG A 34 -27.84 2.69 -7.65
C ARG A 34 -26.48 3.40 -7.73
N ALA A 35 -25.70 3.13 -8.77
CA ALA A 35 -24.40 3.75 -8.92
C ALA A 35 -24.55 5.28 -9.07
N THR A 36 -23.73 6.02 -8.32
CA THR A 36 -23.83 7.49 -8.21
C THR A 36 -22.46 8.16 -8.34
N VAL A 37 -22.48 9.40 -8.79
CA VAL A 37 -21.32 10.30 -8.90
C VAL A 37 -21.53 11.48 -7.96
N GLU A 38 -20.60 11.68 -7.02
CA GLU A 38 -20.56 12.85 -6.16
C GLU A 38 -19.92 14.03 -6.90
N LEU A 39 -20.61 15.16 -6.98
CA LEU A 39 -20.10 16.43 -7.47
C LEU A 39 -19.81 17.37 -6.29
N LEU A 40 -18.53 17.68 -6.12
CA LEU A 40 -18.03 18.63 -5.14
C LEU A 40 -17.67 19.94 -5.86
N ILE A 41 -18.22 21.07 -5.42
CA ILE A 41 -17.86 22.40 -5.93
C ILE A 41 -17.41 23.26 -4.76
N GLY A 42 -16.37 24.06 -4.96
CA GLY A 42 -15.96 25.00 -3.93
C GLY A 42 -14.70 25.80 -4.26
N GLU A 43 -13.89 26.05 -3.24
CA GLU A 43 -12.72 26.93 -3.33
C GLU A 43 -11.44 26.13 -3.14
N THR A 44 -10.43 26.41 -3.96
CA THR A 44 -9.13 25.75 -3.80
C THR A 44 -8.11 26.67 -3.16
N GLU A 45 -7.39 26.15 -2.17
CA GLU A 45 -6.20 26.77 -1.61
C GLU A 45 -4.95 25.93 -1.91
N THR A 46 -3.80 26.60 -1.92
CA THR A 46 -2.48 25.97 -2.01
C THR A 46 -1.78 26.18 -0.69
N VAL A 47 -1.29 25.09 -0.09
CA VAL A 47 -0.66 25.09 1.24
C VAL A 47 0.70 24.40 1.15
N ALA A 48 1.63 24.73 2.05
CA ALA A 48 2.91 24.03 2.09
C ALA A 48 2.72 22.61 2.65
N SER A 49 1.91 22.48 3.70
CA SER A 49 1.59 21.23 4.37
C SER A 49 0.08 21.08 4.60
N LEU A 50 -0.42 19.83 4.65
CA LEU A 50 -1.82 19.56 4.99
C LEU A 50 -2.18 20.09 6.38
N ASN A 51 -1.22 20.19 7.30
CA ASN A 51 -1.44 20.72 8.64
C ASN A 51 -1.72 22.23 8.65
N GLU A 52 -1.19 22.97 7.68
CA GLU A 52 -1.40 24.42 7.54
C GLU A 52 -2.74 24.77 6.88
N ALA A 53 -3.40 23.80 6.25
CA ALA A 53 -4.71 24.03 5.66
C ALA A 53 -5.69 24.47 6.77
N ASN A 54 -6.21 25.68 6.65
CA ASN A 54 -7.14 26.35 7.59
C ASN A 54 -8.55 25.72 7.62
N ALA A 55 -8.64 24.41 7.41
CA ALA A 55 -9.81 23.71 6.93
C ALA A 55 -10.25 22.59 7.87
N SER A 56 -10.90 22.94 8.98
CA SER A 56 -11.82 21.98 9.58
C SER A 56 -12.84 21.57 8.51
N PRO A 57 -13.13 20.27 8.31
CA PRO A 57 -14.29 19.89 7.52
C PRO A 57 -15.50 20.65 8.08
N GLY A 58 -16.36 21.16 7.20
CA GLY A 58 -17.51 21.97 7.60
C GLY A 58 -18.31 21.33 8.74
N ALA A 59 -19.08 22.13 9.49
CA ALA A 59 -19.74 21.67 10.70
C ALA A 59 -20.83 20.59 10.46
N GLY A 60 -21.27 20.40 9.21
CA GLY A 60 -22.30 19.43 8.84
C GLY A 60 -21.74 18.07 8.39
N PRO A 61 -22.60 17.04 8.31
CA PRO A 61 -22.24 15.73 7.77
C PRO A 61 -21.91 15.81 6.27
N GLY A 62 -21.08 14.88 5.80
CA GLY A 62 -20.64 14.76 4.42
C GLY A 62 -19.22 15.27 4.17
N PRO A 63 -18.81 15.34 2.89
CA PRO A 63 -17.46 15.78 2.50
C PRO A 63 -17.26 17.27 2.81
N GLY A 64 -16.19 17.58 3.54
CA GLY A 64 -15.81 18.96 3.85
C GLY A 64 -14.59 19.43 3.05
N LEU A 65 -13.70 18.51 2.68
CA LEU A 65 -12.42 18.82 2.08
C LEU A 65 -11.94 17.69 1.18
N LEU A 66 -11.36 18.04 0.03
CA LEU A 66 -10.60 17.12 -0.83
C LEU A 66 -9.17 17.64 -0.97
N ALA A 67 -8.19 16.94 -0.40
CA ALA A 67 -6.77 17.23 -0.53
C ALA A 67 -6.12 16.44 -1.66
N LEU A 68 -5.23 17.09 -2.39
CA LEU A 68 -4.33 16.52 -3.39
C LEU A 68 -2.91 16.60 -2.81
N LEU A 69 -2.40 15.45 -2.37
CA LEU A 69 -1.08 15.33 -1.76
C LEU A 69 -0.07 14.86 -2.83
N PRO A 70 0.93 15.68 -3.18
CA PRO A 70 1.95 15.31 -4.15
C PRO A 70 2.99 14.36 -3.54
N PHE A 71 3.69 13.62 -4.39
CA PHE A 71 4.72 12.66 -3.95
C PHE A 71 5.85 13.32 -3.17
N ARG A 72 6.22 14.56 -3.52
CA ARG A 72 7.25 15.33 -2.80
C ARG A 72 6.91 15.60 -1.34
N HIS A 73 5.67 15.37 -0.89
CA HIS A 73 5.30 15.51 0.52
C HIS A 73 6.08 14.55 1.43
N LEU A 74 6.70 13.49 0.88
CA LEU A 74 7.69 12.66 1.58
C LEU A 74 8.83 13.47 2.23
N SER A 75 9.24 14.61 1.63
CA SER A 75 10.32 15.43 2.18
C SER A 75 9.98 16.03 3.55
N GLU A 76 8.70 16.28 3.84
CA GLU A 76 8.25 16.75 5.18
C GLU A 76 8.48 15.70 6.27
N HIS A 77 8.59 14.42 5.87
CA HIS A 77 8.89 13.29 6.74
C HIS A 77 10.39 12.93 6.77
N GLY A 78 11.24 13.77 6.17
CA GLY A 78 12.68 13.52 6.07
C GLY A 78 13.05 12.36 5.14
N LEU A 79 12.12 11.95 4.26
CA LEU A 79 12.35 10.86 3.31
C LEU A 79 12.87 11.41 1.97
N PRO A 80 13.84 10.74 1.32
CA PRO A 80 14.39 11.19 0.04
C PRO A 80 13.37 11.17 -1.10
N CYS A 81 13.27 12.27 -1.83
CA CYS A 81 12.50 12.39 -3.07
C CYS A 81 13.00 13.59 -3.89
N HIS A 82 12.74 13.60 -5.21
CA HIS A 82 12.93 14.82 -6.00
C HIS A 82 11.84 15.84 -5.68
N ASP A 83 12.26 16.99 -5.14
CA ASP A 83 11.38 18.14 -5.00
C ASP A 83 11.20 18.83 -6.36
N ASP A 84 10.01 18.67 -6.95
CA ASP A 84 9.59 19.31 -8.21
C ASP A 84 8.70 20.55 -8.02
N GLY A 85 8.55 21.03 -6.77
CA GLY A 85 7.72 22.19 -6.43
C GLY A 85 6.21 21.97 -6.56
N THR A 86 5.75 20.74 -6.80
CA THR A 86 4.31 20.44 -6.89
C THR A 86 3.64 20.70 -5.53
N PRO A 87 2.64 21.58 -5.43
CA PRO A 87 2.07 21.96 -4.14
C PRO A 87 1.03 20.97 -3.62
N VAL A 88 0.81 20.97 -2.30
CA VAL A 88 -0.43 20.45 -1.71
C VAL A 88 -1.57 21.39 -2.11
N ARG A 89 -2.63 20.84 -2.69
CA ARG A 89 -3.84 21.60 -3.04
C ARG A 89 -5.03 21.05 -2.29
N VAL A 90 -5.90 21.96 -1.85
CA VAL A 90 -7.04 21.61 -1.02
C VAL A 90 -8.29 22.26 -1.58
N LEU A 91 -9.24 21.45 -2.03
CA LEU A 91 -10.58 21.89 -2.41
C LEU A 91 -11.48 21.86 -1.16
N ARG A 92 -11.90 23.03 -0.68
CA ARG A 92 -12.91 23.17 0.37
C ARG A 92 -14.28 23.05 -0.27
N VAL A 93 -15.04 22.05 0.16
CA VAL A 93 -16.36 21.77 -0.41
C VAL A 93 -17.36 22.81 0.10
N ARG A 94 -18.00 23.51 -0.84
CA ARG A 94 -19.09 24.48 -0.58
C ARG A 94 -20.44 23.92 -0.99
N GLU A 95 -20.45 23.12 -2.05
CA GLU A 95 -21.62 22.41 -2.53
C GLU A 95 -21.26 20.94 -2.74
N HIS A 96 -22.18 20.06 -2.35
CA HIS A 96 -22.08 18.61 -2.55
C HIS A 96 -23.39 18.11 -3.14
N HIS A 97 -23.32 17.52 -4.33
CA HIS A 97 -24.46 16.94 -5.04
C HIS A 97 -24.18 15.46 -5.32
N VAL A 98 -25.20 14.62 -5.25
CA VAL A 98 -25.11 13.19 -5.59
C VAL A 98 -25.97 12.94 -6.81
N LEU A 99 -25.35 12.58 -7.92
CA LEU A 99 -25.98 12.45 -9.23
C LEU A 99 -26.02 10.97 -9.64
N PRO A 100 -27.10 10.50 -10.30
CA PRO A 100 -27.12 9.16 -10.87
C PRO A 100 -26.01 8.97 -11.91
N GLU A 101 -25.33 7.81 -11.94
CA GLU A 101 -24.28 7.51 -12.93
C GLU A 101 -24.80 7.64 -14.38
N GLU A 102 -26.05 7.24 -14.63
CA GLU A 102 -26.75 7.32 -15.92
C GLU A 102 -26.76 8.74 -16.52
N THR A 103 -26.69 9.77 -15.67
CA THR A 103 -26.54 11.18 -16.07
C THR A 103 -25.30 11.42 -16.95
N PHE A 104 -24.27 10.60 -16.78
CA PHE A 104 -23.02 10.68 -17.53
C PHE A 104 -22.97 9.64 -18.66
N THR A 105 -23.53 8.44 -18.49
CA THR A 105 -23.36 7.35 -19.47
C THR A 105 -24.34 7.41 -20.65
N ASP A 106 -25.56 7.92 -20.45
CA ASP A 106 -26.65 7.69 -21.41
C ASP A 106 -26.55 8.52 -22.69
N ARG A 107 -26.08 9.77 -22.60
CA ARG A 107 -25.80 10.64 -23.77
C ARG A 107 -24.68 11.62 -23.47
N ALA A 108 -23.80 11.85 -24.45
CA ALA A 108 -22.87 12.98 -24.38
C ALA A 108 -23.69 14.29 -24.30
N PRO A 109 -23.36 15.21 -23.38
CA PRO A 109 -24.07 16.48 -23.29
C PRO A 109 -23.96 17.26 -24.60
N LEU A 110 -25.07 17.91 -24.99
CA LEU A 110 -25.11 18.84 -26.12
C LEU A 110 -24.04 19.91 -25.92
N GLY A 111 -23.02 19.94 -26.78
CA GLY A 111 -21.92 20.91 -26.73
C GLY A 111 -20.59 20.40 -26.14
N ALA A 112 -20.45 19.09 -25.88
CA ALA A 112 -19.17 18.51 -25.47
C ALA A 112 -18.07 18.81 -26.55
N PRO A 113 -16.94 19.43 -26.17
CA PRO A 113 -15.89 19.78 -27.12
C PRO A 113 -15.19 18.50 -27.65
N PRO A 114 -14.75 18.49 -28.92
CA PRO A 114 -13.93 17.40 -29.42
C PRO A 114 -12.61 17.32 -28.64
N VAL A 115 -12.18 16.11 -28.31
CA VAL A 115 -10.91 15.87 -27.65
C VAL A 115 -9.84 15.59 -28.71
N GLU A 116 -8.97 16.56 -28.96
CA GLU A 116 -7.84 16.44 -29.89
C GLU A 116 -6.54 16.22 -29.11
N TRP A 117 -5.82 15.15 -29.45
CA TRP A 117 -4.52 14.82 -28.87
C TRP A 117 -3.41 15.11 -29.89
N ARG A 118 -2.37 15.84 -29.48
CA ARG A 118 -1.16 16.08 -30.28
C ARG A 118 0.09 15.56 -29.57
N ASP A 119 1.10 15.20 -30.36
CA ASP A 119 2.43 14.82 -29.87
C ASP A 119 2.42 13.68 -28.82
N ALA A 120 1.43 12.80 -28.94
CA ALA A 120 1.13 11.73 -28.02
C ALA A 120 2.15 10.58 -28.09
N GLY A 121 2.76 10.23 -26.97
CA GLY A 121 3.70 9.10 -26.90
C GLY A 121 4.40 8.97 -25.55
N PHE A 122 5.04 7.83 -25.36
CA PHE A 122 5.95 7.65 -24.23
C PHE A 122 7.17 8.57 -24.36
N THR A 123 7.50 9.24 -23.25
CA THR A 123 8.72 10.06 -23.13
C THR A 123 9.95 9.20 -22.87
N THR A 124 9.76 8.05 -22.23
CA THR A 124 10.77 6.99 -22.05
C THR A 124 10.38 5.78 -22.89
N SER A 125 11.20 5.42 -23.88
CA SER A 125 10.95 4.25 -24.72
C SER A 125 11.03 2.95 -23.92
N ASP A 126 10.56 1.85 -24.51
CA ASP A 126 10.65 0.53 -23.87
C ASP A 126 12.10 0.14 -23.62
N ALA A 127 12.98 0.31 -24.60
CA ALA A 127 14.41 0.02 -24.43
C ALA A 127 15.06 0.85 -23.29
N GLN A 128 14.69 2.13 -23.15
CA GLN A 128 15.17 2.97 -22.06
C GLN A 128 14.64 2.51 -20.69
N TYR A 129 13.37 2.10 -20.63
CA TYR A 129 12.77 1.59 -19.41
C TYR A 129 13.33 0.20 -19.04
N GLU A 130 13.58 -0.67 -20.01
CA GLU A 130 14.25 -1.96 -19.80
C GLU A 130 15.67 -1.76 -19.23
N GLU A 131 16.42 -0.78 -19.73
CA GLU A 131 17.72 -0.43 -19.14
C GLU A 131 17.61 0.11 -17.72
N LEU A 132 16.60 0.95 -17.44
CA LEU A 132 16.33 1.39 -16.07
C LEU A 132 16.06 0.20 -15.14
N VAL A 133 15.21 -0.75 -15.57
CA VAL A 133 14.89 -1.96 -14.81
C VAL A 133 16.13 -2.84 -14.61
N ARG A 134 16.91 -3.07 -15.66
CA ARG A 134 18.14 -3.88 -15.63
C ARG A 134 19.14 -3.34 -14.61
N ARG A 135 19.41 -2.03 -14.63
CA ARG A 135 20.30 -1.39 -13.65
C ARG A 135 19.84 -1.60 -12.22
N PHE A 136 18.53 -1.54 -11.96
CA PHE A 136 18.00 -1.79 -10.62
C PHE A 136 18.11 -3.26 -10.22
N VAL A 137 17.71 -4.19 -11.09
CA VAL A 137 17.77 -5.65 -10.84
C VAL A 137 19.21 -6.10 -10.54
N ASP A 138 20.19 -5.53 -11.22
CA ASP A 138 21.61 -5.85 -11.03
C ASP A 138 22.20 -5.27 -9.73
N SER A 139 21.47 -4.42 -8.99
CA SER A 139 21.94 -3.83 -7.74
C SER A 139 21.96 -4.81 -6.57
N ASP A 140 22.86 -4.60 -5.61
CA ASP A 140 22.91 -5.38 -4.37
C ASP A 140 21.65 -5.18 -3.51
N ALA A 141 21.02 -4.00 -3.61
CA ALA A 141 19.78 -3.71 -2.89
C ALA A 141 18.62 -4.59 -3.37
N ALA A 142 18.45 -4.72 -4.69
CA ALA A 142 17.43 -5.61 -5.28
C ALA A 142 17.69 -7.08 -4.91
N ARG A 143 18.94 -7.53 -4.93
CA ARG A 143 19.35 -8.87 -4.46
C ARG A 143 19.16 -9.06 -2.95
N GLY A 144 19.21 -7.97 -2.18
CA GLY A 144 18.92 -7.90 -0.76
C GLY A 144 17.43 -7.97 -0.40
N GLY A 145 16.55 -7.99 -1.40
CA GLY A 145 15.09 -8.08 -1.23
C GLY A 145 14.35 -6.75 -1.35
N LEU A 146 15.01 -5.65 -1.76
CA LEU A 146 14.34 -4.40 -2.07
C LEU A 146 13.47 -4.57 -3.32
N ASN A 147 12.23 -4.08 -3.25
CA ASN A 147 11.42 -3.80 -4.43
C ASN A 147 11.03 -2.33 -4.49
N VAL A 148 10.83 -1.82 -5.70
CA VAL A 148 10.51 -0.42 -5.95
C VAL A 148 9.60 -0.27 -7.16
N LEU A 149 8.61 0.62 -7.09
CA LEU A 149 7.82 0.98 -8.26
C LEU A 149 8.62 1.96 -9.10
N LEU A 150 9.15 1.55 -10.26
CA LEU A 150 9.83 2.48 -11.17
C LEU A 150 8.82 3.10 -12.14
N ARG A 151 8.90 4.42 -12.33
CA ARG A 151 7.99 5.17 -13.19
C ARG A 151 8.57 5.38 -14.60
N ARG A 152 7.67 5.44 -15.57
CA ARG A 152 7.85 6.19 -16.83
C ARG A 152 6.60 6.97 -17.22
N ASP A 153 6.78 7.95 -18.09
CA ASP A 153 5.72 8.89 -18.46
C ASP A 153 5.29 8.76 -19.92
N TRP A 154 3.99 8.78 -20.16
CA TRP A 154 3.39 9.10 -21.44
C TRP A 154 2.92 10.56 -21.43
N SER A 155 3.13 11.28 -22.54
CA SER A 155 2.75 12.69 -22.66
C SER A 155 1.97 12.96 -23.93
N ALA A 156 1.09 13.95 -23.90
CA ALA A 156 0.43 14.51 -25.07
C ALA A 156 0.04 15.98 -24.81
N ARG A 157 -0.31 16.70 -25.86
CA ARG A 157 -0.86 18.04 -25.79
C ARG A 157 -2.34 18.03 -26.13
N LEU A 158 -3.13 18.77 -25.35
CA LEU A 158 -4.57 19.02 -25.54
C LEU A 158 -4.77 20.49 -25.88
N PRO A 159 -4.72 20.88 -27.17
CA PRO A 159 -4.89 22.27 -27.59
C PRO A 159 -6.25 22.82 -27.14
N GLY A 160 -6.25 24.01 -26.52
CA GLY A 160 -7.48 24.65 -26.07
C GLY A 160 -8.20 23.90 -24.96
N PHE A 161 -7.47 23.13 -24.14
CA PHE A 161 -8.01 22.42 -22.99
C PHE A 161 -8.85 23.36 -22.10
N ARG A 162 -10.04 22.90 -21.76
CA ARG A 162 -10.99 23.55 -20.85
C ARG A 162 -11.58 22.49 -19.91
N PRO A 163 -12.08 22.84 -18.72
CA PRO A 163 -12.58 21.86 -17.76
C PRO A 163 -13.69 20.97 -18.32
N ALA A 164 -14.52 21.48 -19.23
CA ALA A 164 -15.50 20.69 -20.00
C ALA A 164 -14.90 19.48 -20.73
N VAL A 165 -13.67 19.59 -21.25
CA VAL A 165 -12.93 18.46 -21.86
C VAL A 165 -12.67 17.38 -20.83
N ALA A 166 -12.32 17.75 -19.59
CA ALA A 166 -12.05 16.81 -18.52
C ALA A 166 -13.31 16.06 -18.06
N VAL A 167 -14.47 16.72 -18.07
CA VAL A 167 -15.76 16.06 -17.81
C VAL A 167 -16.08 15.03 -18.90
N GLU A 168 -15.81 15.34 -20.17
CA GLU A 168 -15.96 14.36 -21.27
C GLU A 168 -14.99 13.18 -21.13
N LEU A 169 -13.74 13.44 -20.72
CA LEU A 169 -12.77 12.37 -20.44
C LEU A 169 -13.24 11.45 -19.30
N PHE A 170 -13.77 12.03 -18.22
CA PHE A 170 -14.36 11.28 -17.11
C PHE A 170 -15.56 10.44 -17.55
N ARG A 171 -16.43 10.99 -18.41
CA ARG A 171 -17.57 10.27 -18.98
C ARG A 171 -17.15 9.01 -19.74
N ARG A 172 -16.14 9.13 -20.60
CA ARG A 172 -15.60 7.98 -21.36
C ARG A 172 -14.97 6.96 -20.43
N LEU A 173 -14.30 7.42 -19.37
CA LEU A 173 -13.69 6.57 -18.38
C LEU A 173 -14.73 5.75 -17.60
N LEU A 174 -15.83 6.37 -17.16
CA LEU A 174 -16.95 5.66 -16.53
C LEU A 174 -17.56 4.59 -17.45
N ALA A 175 -17.72 4.90 -18.73
CA ALA A 175 -18.30 3.95 -19.68
C ALA A 175 -17.37 2.76 -20.01
N ALA A 176 -16.06 2.95 -19.90
CA ALA A 176 -15.07 1.95 -20.32
C ALA A 176 -14.49 1.13 -19.16
N GLU A 177 -14.37 1.72 -17.96
CA GLU A 177 -13.70 1.09 -16.82
C GLU A 177 -14.70 0.66 -15.74
N SER A 178 -14.59 -0.59 -15.30
CA SER A 178 -15.39 -1.13 -14.20
C SER A 178 -14.51 -1.70 -13.09
N GLY A 179 -14.94 -1.51 -11.83
CA GLY A 179 -14.25 -2.03 -10.65
C GLY A 179 -13.07 -1.18 -10.13
N ALA A 180 -12.90 0.04 -10.63
CA ALA A 180 -12.01 1.02 -9.99
C ALA A 180 -12.47 1.32 -8.56
N TYR A 181 -11.53 1.61 -7.66
CA TYR A 181 -11.86 2.09 -6.31
C TYR A 181 -12.53 3.45 -6.41
N TRP A 182 -11.85 4.39 -7.09
CA TRP A 182 -12.39 5.69 -7.48
C TRP A 182 -12.19 5.89 -8.99
N SER A 183 -13.25 6.29 -9.68
CA SER A 183 -13.14 7.02 -10.95
C SER A 183 -13.39 8.50 -10.66
N PHE A 184 -12.55 9.40 -11.15
CA PHE A 184 -12.63 10.79 -10.77
C PHE A 184 -12.17 11.78 -11.85
N VAL A 185 -12.68 13.00 -11.75
CA VAL A 185 -12.02 14.21 -12.24
C VAL A 185 -11.91 15.22 -11.11
N VAL A 186 -10.75 15.86 -10.96
CA VAL A 186 -10.53 16.97 -10.02
C VAL A 186 -9.93 18.13 -10.77
N HIS A 187 -10.62 19.27 -10.81
CA HIS A 187 -10.15 20.51 -11.40
C HIS A 187 -9.95 21.57 -10.31
N THR A 188 -8.72 22.04 -10.14
CA THR A 188 -8.36 22.90 -9.00
C THR A 188 -8.71 24.39 -9.21
N GLY A 189 -9.06 24.81 -10.43
CA GLY A 189 -9.22 26.23 -10.79
C GLY A 189 -8.01 27.11 -10.42
N GLY A 190 -8.24 28.41 -10.29
CA GLY A 190 -7.24 29.42 -9.95
C GLY A 190 -6.34 29.83 -11.14
N PRO A 191 -5.23 30.56 -10.90
CA PRO A 191 -4.38 31.12 -11.95
C PRO A 191 -3.49 30.09 -12.65
N ARG A 192 -3.19 28.97 -11.99
CA ARG A 192 -2.44 27.83 -12.53
C ARG A 192 -3.18 26.54 -12.19
N PRO A 193 -4.33 26.27 -12.83
CA PRO A 193 -5.10 25.09 -12.56
C PRO A 193 -4.34 23.83 -12.96
N VAL A 194 -4.61 22.75 -12.26
CA VAL A 194 -4.27 21.40 -12.67
C VAL A 194 -5.56 20.60 -12.67
N THR A 195 -5.70 19.72 -13.65
CA THR A 195 -6.83 18.79 -13.75
C THR A 195 -6.32 17.36 -13.71
N LEU A 196 -6.85 16.55 -12.80
CA LEU A 196 -6.57 15.13 -12.72
C LEU A 196 -7.79 14.37 -13.23
N VAL A 197 -7.62 13.40 -14.12
CA VAL A 197 -8.68 12.49 -14.58
C VAL A 197 -8.14 11.07 -14.47
N GLY A 198 -8.78 10.22 -13.66
CA GLY A 198 -8.22 8.90 -13.38
C GLY A 198 -9.24 7.88 -12.88
N ALA A 199 -8.88 6.60 -13.02
CA ALA A 199 -9.62 5.48 -12.47
C ALA A 199 -8.61 4.60 -11.71
N THR A 200 -8.48 4.87 -10.42
CA THR A 200 -7.51 4.16 -9.59
C THR A 200 -8.14 2.88 -9.06
N PRO A 201 -7.45 1.73 -9.14
CA PRO A 201 -7.92 0.48 -8.54
C PRO A 201 -7.74 0.46 -7.03
N GLN A 202 -6.99 1.42 -6.47
CA GLN A 202 -6.39 1.29 -5.16
C GLN A 202 -6.72 2.49 -4.26
N GLY A 203 -7.42 2.19 -3.17
CA GLY A 203 -7.46 3.05 -2.00
C GLY A 203 -6.19 2.92 -1.16
N HIS A 204 -5.98 3.83 -0.22
CA HIS A 204 -4.81 3.80 0.67
C HIS A 204 -5.22 3.51 2.12
N VAL A 205 -5.69 4.53 2.84
CA VAL A 205 -6.22 4.43 4.20
C VAL A 205 -7.57 5.14 4.31
N GLY A 206 -8.51 4.55 5.03
CA GLY A 206 -9.80 5.15 5.34
C GLY A 206 -10.04 5.27 6.84
N VAL A 207 -10.99 6.14 7.20
CA VAL A 207 -11.60 6.19 8.54
C VAL A 207 -13.10 6.16 8.36
N GLU A 208 -13.74 5.11 8.88
CA GLU A 208 -15.19 4.91 8.83
C GLU A 208 -15.70 4.38 10.16
N GLY A 209 -16.77 4.98 10.69
CA GLY A 209 -17.37 4.54 11.96
C GLY A 209 -16.40 4.49 13.15
N GLY A 210 -15.46 5.44 13.23
CA GLY A 210 -14.42 5.47 14.28
C GLY A 210 -13.35 4.38 14.15
N ARG A 211 -13.23 3.74 12.99
CA ARG A 211 -12.22 2.73 12.70
C ARG A 211 -11.34 3.16 11.54
N VAL A 212 -10.02 2.99 11.68
CA VAL A 212 -9.11 3.06 10.54
C VAL A 212 -9.24 1.77 9.74
N VAL A 213 -9.23 1.86 8.41
CA VAL A 213 -9.42 0.73 7.50
C VAL A 213 -8.40 0.78 6.37
N MET A 214 -7.84 -0.38 6.03
CA MET A 214 -6.98 -0.61 4.86
C MET A 214 -7.43 -1.88 4.15
N ASN A 215 -7.30 -1.94 2.83
CA ASN A 215 -7.77 -3.06 2.02
C ASN A 215 -6.65 -3.66 1.15
N PRO A 216 -5.63 -4.29 1.75
CA PRO A 216 -4.51 -4.91 1.03
C PRO A 216 -5.03 -5.84 -0.08
N LEU A 217 -4.53 -5.61 -1.29
CA LEU A 217 -4.93 -6.29 -2.50
C LEU A 217 -3.68 -6.87 -3.16
N CYS A 218 -3.68 -8.16 -3.45
CA CYS A 218 -2.60 -8.82 -4.16
C CYS A 218 -3.11 -10.06 -4.92
N GLY A 219 -2.31 -10.54 -5.86
CA GLY A 219 -2.61 -11.69 -6.71
C GLY A 219 -3.66 -11.41 -7.78
N THR A 220 -3.46 -11.94 -8.97
CA THR A 220 -4.26 -11.57 -10.16
C THR A 220 -4.69 -12.79 -10.95
N TYR A 221 -5.99 -13.09 -10.93
CA TYR A 221 -6.59 -14.04 -11.85
C TYR A 221 -7.11 -13.31 -13.09
N ARG A 222 -6.48 -13.54 -14.24
CA ARG A 222 -6.94 -12.99 -15.53
C ARG A 222 -8.14 -13.80 -16.01
N ARG A 223 -9.27 -13.12 -16.26
CA ARG A 223 -10.47 -13.80 -16.75
C ARG A 223 -10.34 -14.12 -18.24
N PRO A 224 -10.53 -15.39 -18.66
CA PRO A 224 -10.60 -15.73 -20.06
C PRO A 224 -11.79 -15.02 -20.74
N PRO A 225 -11.67 -14.62 -22.01
CA PRO A 225 -12.79 -14.05 -22.78
C PRO A 225 -14.03 -14.96 -22.83
N GLU A 226 -13.82 -16.28 -22.73
CA GLU A 226 -14.84 -17.32 -22.81
C GLU A 226 -15.57 -17.55 -21.47
N GLY A 227 -15.15 -16.84 -20.41
CA GLY A 227 -15.68 -16.98 -19.06
C GLY A 227 -14.70 -17.66 -18.10
N THR A 228 -14.94 -17.47 -16.80
CA THR A 228 -14.12 -18.06 -15.74
C THR A 228 -14.51 -19.51 -15.50
N ARG A 229 -13.57 -20.44 -15.65
CA ARG A 229 -13.77 -21.85 -15.27
C ARG A 229 -13.54 -22.04 -13.77
N ALA A 230 -14.37 -22.88 -13.15
CA ALA A 230 -14.28 -23.22 -11.73
C ALA A 230 -12.89 -23.75 -11.32
N GLU A 231 -12.38 -24.71 -12.08
CA GLU A 231 -11.10 -25.39 -11.82
C GLU A 231 -9.94 -24.40 -11.84
N ASP A 232 -9.91 -23.48 -12.80
CA ASP A 232 -8.83 -22.49 -12.93
C ASP A 232 -8.85 -21.48 -11.79
N LEU A 233 -10.04 -21.02 -11.38
CA LEU A 233 -10.19 -20.11 -10.24
C LEU A 233 -9.82 -20.80 -8.92
N LEU A 234 -10.22 -22.05 -8.73
CA LEU A 234 -9.85 -22.83 -7.55
C LEU A 234 -8.35 -23.13 -7.52
N ALA A 235 -7.73 -23.41 -8.66
CA ALA A 235 -6.28 -23.57 -8.78
C ALA A 235 -5.53 -22.28 -8.39
N PHE A 236 -6.00 -21.12 -8.85
CA PHE A 236 -5.48 -19.82 -8.43
C PHE A 236 -5.62 -19.60 -6.92
N LEU A 237 -6.79 -19.90 -6.34
CA LEU A 237 -7.02 -19.78 -4.89
C LEU A 237 -6.16 -20.75 -4.07
N ALA A 238 -5.82 -21.92 -4.63
CA ALA A 238 -4.94 -22.91 -4.00
C ALA A 238 -3.45 -22.62 -4.23
N ASP A 239 -3.09 -21.65 -5.07
CA ASP A 239 -1.69 -21.29 -5.32
C ASP A 239 -1.07 -20.69 -4.05
N ARG A 240 -0.08 -21.42 -3.52
CA ARG A 240 0.65 -21.03 -2.31
C ARG A 240 1.42 -19.73 -2.49
N LYS A 241 1.99 -19.49 -3.68
CA LYS A 241 2.74 -18.27 -3.96
C LYS A 241 1.81 -17.05 -3.90
N GLU A 242 0.64 -17.13 -4.55
CA GLU A 242 -0.36 -16.08 -4.51
C GLU A 242 -0.86 -15.81 -3.08
N ALA A 243 -0.98 -16.87 -2.25
CA ALA A 243 -1.32 -16.73 -0.84
C ALA A 243 -0.25 -16.03 -0.01
N GLU A 244 1.02 -16.37 -0.24
CA GLU A 244 2.15 -15.77 0.45
C GLU A 244 2.37 -14.31 0.01
N GLU A 245 2.16 -13.97 -1.26
CA GLU A 245 2.22 -12.59 -1.75
C GLU A 245 1.11 -11.70 -1.15
N LEU A 246 -0.12 -12.23 -1.05
CA LEU A 246 -1.19 -11.52 -0.36
C LEU A 246 -0.85 -11.30 1.11
N ALA A 247 -0.43 -12.34 1.83
CA ALA A 247 -0.02 -12.21 3.22
C ALA A 247 1.17 -11.25 3.39
N THR A 248 2.08 -11.21 2.41
CA THR A 248 3.18 -10.25 2.35
C THR A 248 2.67 -8.83 2.43
N THR A 249 1.69 -8.52 1.59
CA THR A 249 1.00 -7.22 1.54
C THR A 249 0.19 -6.96 2.80
N VAL A 250 -0.53 -7.97 3.32
CA VAL A 250 -1.35 -7.85 4.54
C VAL A 250 -0.49 -7.48 5.75
N ASP A 251 0.64 -8.13 6.01
CA ASP A 251 1.45 -7.78 7.19
C ASP A 251 2.04 -6.37 7.10
N ALA A 252 2.38 -5.89 5.90
CA ALA A 252 2.90 -4.54 5.72
C ALA A 252 1.84 -3.48 6.03
N GLU A 253 0.62 -3.66 5.50
CA GLU A 253 -0.51 -2.77 5.79
C GLU A 253 -1.01 -2.93 7.23
N LEU A 254 -0.95 -4.15 7.80
CA LEU A 254 -1.29 -4.43 9.19
C LEU A 254 -0.36 -3.68 10.15
N ALA A 255 0.93 -3.73 9.87
CA ALA A 255 1.93 -2.97 10.60
C ALA A 255 1.63 -1.46 10.56
N ALA A 256 1.29 -0.92 9.37
CA ALA A 256 0.92 0.50 9.21
C ALA A 256 -0.33 0.86 10.00
N LEU A 257 -1.36 0.00 9.92
CA LEU A 257 -2.61 0.20 10.64
C LEU A 257 -2.41 0.10 12.16
N CYS A 258 -1.59 -0.84 12.65
CA CYS A 258 -1.29 -0.99 14.08
C CYS A 258 -0.61 0.25 14.67
N ALA A 259 0.15 1.00 13.88
CA ALA A 259 0.70 2.28 14.34
C ALA A 259 -0.41 3.30 14.62
N LEU A 260 -1.51 3.26 13.84
CA LEU A 260 -2.63 4.20 13.93
C LEU A 260 -3.77 3.77 14.86
N ALA A 261 -3.84 2.48 15.15
CA ALA A 261 -4.97 1.86 15.85
C ALA A 261 -4.64 1.49 17.29
N GLY A 262 -5.66 1.59 18.15
CA GLY A 262 -5.65 0.98 19.48
C GLY A 262 -5.88 -0.54 19.42
N PRO A 263 -5.99 -1.21 20.59
CA PRO A 263 -6.37 -2.63 20.66
C PRO A 263 -7.67 -2.93 19.89
N GLY A 264 -7.85 -4.17 19.43
CA GLY A 264 -9.02 -4.56 18.63
C GLY A 264 -8.86 -4.39 17.12
N VAL A 265 -7.61 -4.40 16.63
CA VAL A 265 -7.30 -4.57 15.21
C VAL A 265 -7.78 -5.95 14.74
N ARG A 266 -8.40 -6.00 13.56
CA ARG A 266 -8.96 -7.20 12.95
C ARG A 266 -8.59 -7.32 11.47
N VAL A 267 -8.39 -8.55 11.01
CA VAL A 267 -8.18 -8.91 9.61
C VAL A 267 -9.32 -9.80 9.14
N GLU A 268 -10.02 -9.36 8.11
CA GLU A 268 -11.13 -10.05 7.45
C GLU A 268 -10.72 -10.49 6.04
N GLY A 269 -11.24 -11.62 5.57
CA GLY A 269 -10.93 -12.19 4.25
C GLY A 269 -9.94 -13.37 4.31
N PRO A 270 -9.43 -13.85 3.16
CA PRO A 270 -9.44 -13.17 1.87
C PRO A 270 -10.81 -13.20 1.17
N PHE A 271 -11.06 -12.18 0.34
CA PHE A 271 -12.20 -12.02 -0.54
C PHE A 271 -11.73 -11.94 -1.99
N LEU A 272 -12.62 -12.27 -2.94
CA LEU A 272 -12.39 -11.97 -4.36
C LEU A 272 -12.95 -10.59 -4.70
N ARG A 273 -12.08 -9.70 -5.19
CA ARG A 273 -12.43 -8.37 -5.69
C ARG A 273 -12.50 -8.40 -7.22
N PRO A 274 -13.69 -8.28 -7.83
CA PRO A 274 -13.81 -8.25 -9.28
C PRO A 274 -13.39 -6.89 -9.85
N MET A 275 -12.64 -6.91 -10.96
CA MET A 275 -12.36 -5.76 -11.82
C MET A 275 -12.78 -6.07 -13.27
N ALA A 276 -12.67 -5.13 -14.21
CA ALA A 276 -13.13 -5.27 -15.61
C ALA A 276 -12.65 -6.56 -16.33
N HIS A 277 -11.41 -6.99 -16.14
CA HIS A 277 -10.86 -8.17 -16.85
C HIS A 277 -10.16 -9.19 -15.94
N LEU A 278 -10.23 -9.00 -14.63
CA LEU A 278 -9.48 -9.80 -13.67
C LEU A 278 -10.18 -9.86 -12.30
N LEU A 279 -9.77 -10.81 -11.48
CA LEU A 279 -10.11 -10.92 -10.07
C LEU A 279 -8.84 -10.77 -9.25
N HIS A 280 -8.92 -10.05 -8.14
CA HIS A 280 -7.85 -9.97 -7.15
C HIS A 280 -8.26 -10.63 -5.85
N THR A 281 -7.29 -11.14 -5.09
CA THR A 281 -7.53 -11.47 -3.68
C THR A 281 -7.29 -10.25 -2.80
N GLN A 282 -8.20 -10.03 -1.86
CA GLN A 282 -8.18 -8.86 -0.98
C GLN A 282 -8.44 -9.28 0.47
N CYS A 283 -7.75 -8.67 1.42
CA CYS A 283 -8.20 -8.67 2.82
C CYS A 283 -8.64 -7.27 3.22
N ARG A 284 -9.35 -7.18 4.33
CA ARG A 284 -9.72 -5.93 4.98
C ARG A 284 -9.14 -5.90 6.38
N ILE A 285 -8.37 -4.87 6.70
CA ILE A 285 -7.79 -4.66 8.01
C ILE A 285 -8.49 -3.47 8.64
N SER A 286 -8.96 -3.59 9.88
CA SER A 286 -9.59 -2.49 10.60
C SER A 286 -9.27 -2.45 12.07
N GLY A 287 -9.20 -1.27 12.68
CA GLY A 287 -8.98 -1.11 14.12
C GLY A 287 -9.53 0.22 14.65
N PRO A 288 -9.77 0.37 15.96
CA PRO A 288 -10.20 1.64 16.53
C PRO A 288 -9.18 2.74 16.24
N VAL A 289 -9.62 3.80 15.57
CA VAL A 289 -8.71 4.89 15.20
C VAL A 289 -8.33 5.70 16.44
N THR A 290 -7.04 6.03 16.58
CA THR A 290 -6.56 6.89 17.69
C THR A 290 -6.16 8.28 17.23
N ALA A 291 -5.95 8.45 15.93
CA ALA A 291 -5.50 9.67 15.28
C ALA A 291 -6.64 10.36 14.52
N ARG A 292 -6.53 11.69 14.32
CA ARG A 292 -7.41 12.41 13.37
C ARG A 292 -7.02 12.08 11.93
N ALA A 293 -7.92 12.24 10.96
CA ALA A 293 -7.71 11.94 9.54
C ALA A 293 -6.43 12.56 8.97
N ARG A 294 -6.12 13.82 9.32
CA ARG A 294 -4.88 14.47 8.87
C ARG A 294 -3.62 13.81 9.44
N GLU A 295 -3.67 13.42 10.71
CA GLU A 295 -2.57 12.70 11.35
C GLU A 295 -2.44 11.28 10.78
N THR A 296 -3.56 10.60 10.54
CA THR A 296 -3.63 9.31 9.84
C THR A 296 -2.97 9.39 8.46
N LEU A 297 -3.25 10.43 7.68
CA LEU A 297 -2.61 10.67 6.39
C LEU A 297 -1.10 10.85 6.55
N ALA A 298 -0.66 11.80 7.39
CA ALA A 298 0.76 12.10 7.60
C ALA A 298 1.57 10.86 8.02
N ARG A 299 0.97 9.97 8.81
CA ARG A 299 1.64 8.77 9.33
C ARG A 299 1.64 7.58 8.37
N THR A 300 0.93 7.67 7.24
CA THR A 300 0.80 6.57 6.26
C THR A 300 1.25 6.94 4.86
N LEU A 301 1.78 8.16 4.64
CA LEU A 301 2.32 8.54 3.34
C LEU A 301 3.49 7.61 2.97
N PHE A 302 3.46 6.88 1.87
CA PHE A 302 2.36 6.56 0.96
C PHE A 302 2.22 5.03 0.91
N ALA A 303 1.24 4.52 0.15
CA ALA A 303 1.08 3.06 0.00
C ALA A 303 2.39 2.41 -0.48
N SER A 304 2.80 1.30 0.14
CA SER A 304 4.02 0.60 -0.27
C SER A 304 3.94 0.10 -1.72
N THR A 305 2.74 -0.16 -2.24
CA THR A 305 2.53 -0.58 -3.63
C THR A 305 2.86 0.50 -4.65
N VAL A 306 2.86 1.79 -4.25
CA VAL A 306 3.21 2.91 -5.14
C VAL A 306 4.64 3.42 -4.93
N VAL A 307 5.34 2.89 -3.93
CA VAL A 307 6.71 3.27 -3.57
C VAL A 307 7.64 2.06 -3.66
N GLY A 308 7.47 1.09 -2.78
CA GLY A 308 8.26 -0.12 -2.65
C GLY A 308 8.40 -0.54 -1.18
N SER A 309 9.21 -1.57 -0.94
CA SER A 309 9.50 -2.09 0.39
C SER A 309 10.92 -2.67 0.47
N PRO A 310 11.68 -2.40 1.55
CA PRO A 310 11.38 -1.50 2.67
C PRO A 310 11.19 -0.04 2.24
N PHE A 311 10.27 0.70 2.87
CA PHE A 311 9.73 1.97 2.39
C PHE A 311 10.78 3.09 2.20
N ALA A 312 11.61 3.39 3.19
CA ALA A 312 12.64 4.43 3.11
C ALA A 312 13.72 4.07 2.09
N GLN A 313 14.13 2.80 2.02
CA GLN A 313 15.08 2.32 1.00
C GLN A 313 14.48 2.41 -0.41
N ALA A 314 13.19 2.17 -0.54
CA ALA A 314 12.49 2.38 -1.81
C ALA A 314 12.42 3.87 -2.17
N CYS A 315 12.23 4.77 -1.21
CA CYS A 315 12.33 6.22 -1.43
C CYS A 315 13.72 6.64 -1.92
N GLU A 316 14.78 6.14 -1.27
CA GLU A 316 16.18 6.34 -1.69
C GLU A 316 16.42 5.82 -3.12
N ALA A 317 15.92 4.62 -3.43
CA ALA A 317 16.04 4.05 -4.77
C ALA A 317 15.28 4.89 -5.81
N ILE A 318 14.04 5.31 -5.54
CA ILE A 318 13.29 6.19 -6.45
C ILE A 318 14.09 7.47 -6.71
N HIS A 319 14.64 8.08 -5.67
CA HIS A 319 15.44 9.29 -5.80
C HIS A 319 16.77 9.07 -6.57
N GLY A 320 17.34 7.86 -6.51
CA GLY A 320 18.57 7.53 -7.22
C GLY A 320 18.37 7.09 -8.67
N TYR A 321 17.21 6.49 -8.99
CA TYR A 321 16.93 5.89 -10.30
C TYR A 321 16.02 6.74 -11.20
N GLU A 322 15.18 7.62 -10.64
CA GLU A 322 14.39 8.57 -11.41
C GLU A 322 15.13 9.91 -11.59
N GLU A 323 14.90 10.59 -12.72
CA GLU A 323 15.59 11.86 -13.02
C GLU A 323 14.77 13.09 -12.60
N THR A 324 13.47 12.92 -12.34
CA THR A 324 12.53 14.01 -12.10
C THR A 324 11.56 13.68 -10.97
N GLY A 325 10.91 14.70 -10.41
CA GLY A 325 9.83 14.50 -9.45
C GLY A 325 8.58 13.87 -10.08
N ARG A 326 7.76 13.28 -9.21
CA ARG A 326 6.55 12.52 -9.59
C ARG A 326 5.29 13.39 -9.71
N GLY A 327 5.36 14.66 -9.33
CA GLY A 327 4.18 15.50 -9.16
C GLY A 327 3.17 14.83 -8.24
N TYR A 328 1.96 14.61 -8.73
CA TYR A 328 0.93 13.88 -7.99
C TYR A 328 1.02 12.35 -8.14
N TYR A 329 1.79 11.79 -9.08
CA TYR A 329 1.87 10.34 -9.26
C TYR A 329 2.43 9.63 -8.02
N GLY A 330 1.75 8.59 -7.57
CA GLY A 330 2.08 7.90 -6.30
C GLY A 330 1.73 8.71 -5.04
N GLY A 331 1.17 9.91 -5.19
CA GLY A 331 0.56 10.68 -4.11
C GLY A 331 -0.87 10.24 -3.80
N LEU A 332 -1.65 11.11 -3.15
CA LEU A 332 -3.02 10.79 -2.70
C LEU A 332 -4.04 11.86 -3.09
N LEU A 333 -5.25 11.40 -3.43
CA LEU A 333 -6.48 12.15 -3.20
C LEU A 333 -7.04 11.74 -1.84
N ALA A 334 -7.38 12.70 -0.99
CA ALA A 334 -7.92 12.45 0.34
C ALA A 334 -9.19 13.27 0.59
N LEU A 335 -10.33 12.59 0.64
CA LEU A 335 -11.62 13.18 0.98
C LEU A 335 -11.83 13.09 2.49
N ILE A 336 -11.87 14.24 3.14
CA ILE A 336 -12.08 14.38 4.59
C ILE A 336 -13.47 14.97 4.82
N GLY A 337 -14.26 14.31 5.65
CA GLY A 337 -15.63 14.67 5.94
C GLY A 337 -16.04 14.37 7.37
N ARG A 338 -17.34 14.36 7.60
CA ARG A 338 -17.94 13.89 8.85
C ARG A 338 -19.11 12.96 8.58
N ASP A 339 -19.29 11.97 9.43
CA ASP A 339 -20.48 11.14 9.43
C ASP A 339 -21.68 11.89 10.04
N ALA A 340 -22.84 11.22 10.10
CA ALA A 340 -24.07 11.78 10.68
C ALA A 340 -23.96 12.11 12.18
N THR A 341 -23.00 11.52 12.90
CA THR A 341 -22.74 11.78 14.33
C THR A 341 -21.76 12.94 14.53
N GLY A 342 -21.14 13.42 13.44
CA GLY A 342 -20.10 14.44 13.46
C GLY A 342 -18.69 13.87 13.63
N ALA A 343 -18.52 12.54 13.70
CA ALA A 343 -17.21 11.91 13.73
C ALA A 343 -16.51 12.08 12.38
N GLU A 344 -15.18 12.22 12.40
CA GLU A 344 -14.40 12.47 11.19
C GLU A 344 -14.33 11.23 10.30
N GLU A 345 -14.56 11.41 9.01
CA GLU A 345 -14.41 10.36 7.99
C GLU A 345 -13.23 10.70 7.07
N LEU A 346 -12.55 9.65 6.61
CA LEU A 346 -11.47 9.74 5.64
C LEU A 346 -11.67 8.67 4.57
N ASP A 347 -11.59 9.07 3.30
CA ASP A 347 -11.46 8.14 2.19
C ASP A 347 -10.34 8.62 1.27
N THR A 348 -9.41 7.73 0.92
CA THR A 348 -8.22 8.08 0.16
C THR A 348 -7.99 7.16 -1.03
N ALA A 349 -7.49 7.75 -2.09
CA ALA A 349 -7.22 7.09 -3.36
C ALA A 349 -5.78 7.39 -3.80
N ALA A 350 -5.04 6.34 -4.14
CA ALA A 350 -3.70 6.49 -4.70
C ALA A 350 -3.77 7.09 -6.11
N VAL A 351 -2.94 8.09 -6.39
CA VAL A 351 -2.87 8.75 -7.70
C VAL A 351 -2.01 7.93 -8.65
N ILE A 352 -2.63 6.86 -9.16
CA ILE A 352 -2.14 6.01 -10.25
C ILE A 352 -3.22 5.89 -11.31
N ARG A 353 -2.88 5.45 -12.53
CA ARG A 353 -3.84 5.39 -13.66
C ARG A 353 -4.58 6.73 -13.86
N THR A 354 -3.84 7.82 -13.72
CA THR A 354 -4.38 9.19 -13.68
C THR A 354 -3.64 10.05 -14.70
N LEU A 355 -4.40 10.69 -15.58
CA LEU A 355 -3.92 11.73 -16.47
C LEU A 355 -3.92 13.07 -15.72
N VAL A 356 -2.77 13.74 -15.68
CA VAL A 356 -2.61 15.08 -15.13
C VAL A 356 -2.48 16.06 -16.28
N VAL A 357 -3.37 17.06 -16.35
CA VAL A 357 -3.35 18.11 -17.37
C VAL A 357 -3.07 19.45 -16.69
N ASP A 358 -2.04 20.14 -17.15
CA ASP A 358 -1.70 21.46 -16.62
C ASP A 358 -2.48 22.60 -17.29
N HIS A 359 -2.29 23.82 -16.78
CA HIS A 359 -2.89 25.05 -17.32
C HIS A 359 -2.53 25.39 -18.77
N ARG A 360 -1.51 24.74 -19.36
CA ARG A 360 -1.09 24.92 -20.76
C ARG A 360 -1.66 23.84 -21.68
N GLY A 361 -2.40 22.88 -21.12
CA GLY A 361 -2.92 21.73 -21.85
C GLY A 361 -1.88 20.63 -22.07
N GLU A 362 -0.77 20.64 -21.35
CA GLU A 362 0.19 19.52 -21.36
C GLU A 362 -0.36 18.40 -20.47
N ALA A 363 -0.59 17.24 -21.07
CA ALA A 363 -1.17 16.07 -20.43
C ALA A 363 -0.09 15.02 -20.20
N ARG A 364 0.01 14.51 -18.97
CA ARG A 364 0.94 13.47 -18.56
C ARG A 364 0.20 12.31 -17.90
N LEU A 365 0.47 11.10 -18.36
CA LEU A 365 0.05 9.86 -17.71
C LEU A 365 1.30 9.11 -17.26
N SER A 366 1.50 9.05 -15.95
CA SER A 366 2.59 8.30 -15.34
C SER A 366 2.15 6.87 -15.05
N VAL A 367 2.98 5.91 -15.40
CA VAL A 367 2.79 4.47 -15.13
C VAL A 367 4.07 3.84 -14.62
N GLY A 368 3.95 2.72 -13.92
CA GLY A 368 5.10 2.04 -13.34
C GLY A 368 4.83 0.58 -13.04
N ALA A 369 5.91 -0.15 -12.80
CA ALA A 369 5.90 -1.55 -12.43
C ALA A 369 6.78 -1.77 -11.19
N THR A 370 6.39 -2.72 -10.35
CA THR A 370 7.10 -3.04 -9.11
C THR A 370 8.25 -3.97 -9.44
N VAL A 371 9.46 -3.44 -9.41
CA VAL A 371 10.68 -4.15 -9.79
C VAL A 371 11.36 -4.69 -8.55
N GLY A 372 11.74 -5.97 -8.56
CA GLY A 372 12.57 -6.60 -7.54
C GLY A 372 13.73 -7.38 -8.16
N GLY A 373 14.58 -8.01 -7.33
CA GLY A 373 15.77 -8.73 -7.83
C GLY A 373 15.51 -9.95 -8.73
N GLN A 374 14.25 -10.32 -9.02
CA GLN A 374 13.87 -11.42 -9.91
C GLN A 374 12.98 -10.94 -11.09
N SER A 375 12.82 -9.63 -11.28
CA SER A 375 12.05 -9.05 -12.38
C SER A 375 12.75 -9.22 -13.73
N SER A 376 11.97 -9.35 -14.82
CA SER A 376 12.47 -9.32 -16.21
C SER A 376 12.25 -7.94 -16.82
N PRO A 377 13.30 -7.23 -17.28
CA PRO A 377 13.18 -5.91 -17.89
C PRO A 377 12.08 -5.79 -18.94
N GLU A 378 12.02 -6.75 -19.85
CA GLU A 378 11.08 -6.80 -20.97
C GLU A 378 9.64 -6.98 -20.48
N SER A 379 9.46 -7.83 -19.47
CA SER A 379 8.15 -8.07 -18.85
C SER A 379 7.63 -6.84 -18.12
N GLU A 380 8.49 -6.13 -17.38
CA GLU A 380 8.11 -4.89 -16.68
C GLU A 380 7.79 -3.74 -17.65
N ALA A 381 8.54 -3.63 -18.76
CA ALA A 381 8.24 -2.67 -19.82
C ALA A 381 6.89 -2.96 -20.49
N ALA A 382 6.61 -4.23 -20.80
CA ALA A 382 5.31 -4.65 -21.33
C ALA A 382 4.17 -4.35 -20.34
N GLU A 383 4.37 -4.61 -19.05
CA GLU A 383 3.37 -4.34 -18.01
C GLU A 383 3.00 -2.85 -17.94
N THR A 384 4.00 -1.95 -17.91
CA THR A 384 3.73 -0.51 -17.89
C THR A 384 2.99 -0.04 -19.13
N ARG A 385 3.29 -0.61 -20.31
CA ARG A 385 2.56 -0.34 -21.55
C ARG A 385 1.11 -0.78 -21.45
N THR A 386 0.84 -1.99 -20.96
CA THR A 386 -0.52 -2.51 -20.75
C THR A 386 -1.30 -1.65 -19.76
N LYS A 387 -0.67 -1.25 -18.64
CA LYS A 387 -1.28 -0.35 -17.65
C LYS A 387 -1.65 1.01 -18.26
N ALA A 388 -0.78 1.59 -19.09
CA ALA A 388 -1.07 2.84 -19.79
C ALA A 388 -2.18 2.67 -20.83
N GLN A 389 -2.14 1.60 -21.61
CA GLN A 389 -3.10 1.32 -22.66
C GLN A 389 -4.53 1.19 -22.13
N ALA A 390 -4.74 0.58 -20.97
CA ALA A 390 -6.06 0.48 -20.36
C ALA A 390 -6.69 1.88 -20.14
N VAL A 391 -5.93 2.80 -19.55
CA VAL A 391 -6.38 4.18 -19.28
C VAL A 391 -6.52 4.97 -20.57
N LEU A 392 -5.52 4.90 -21.46
CA LEU A 392 -5.51 5.67 -22.71
C LEU A 392 -6.61 5.23 -23.67
N THR A 393 -6.95 3.95 -23.73
CA THR A 393 -8.04 3.45 -24.57
C THR A 393 -9.37 4.02 -24.08
N ALA A 394 -9.59 4.05 -22.76
CA ALA A 394 -10.78 4.66 -22.15
C ALA A 394 -10.86 6.16 -22.44
N LEU A 395 -9.76 6.90 -22.32
CA LEU A 395 -9.75 8.36 -22.49
C LEU A 395 -9.79 8.81 -23.97
N THR A 396 -9.04 8.15 -24.83
CA THR A 396 -8.81 8.57 -26.22
C THR A 396 -9.71 7.86 -27.23
N GLY A 397 -10.28 6.70 -26.87
CA GLY A 397 -11.00 5.83 -27.81
C GLY A 397 -10.09 5.13 -28.83
N ARG A 398 -8.76 5.21 -28.68
CA ARG A 398 -7.77 4.55 -29.54
C ARG A 398 -6.68 3.88 -28.68
N PRO A 399 -6.08 2.77 -29.13
CA PRO A 399 -4.88 2.25 -28.50
C PRO A 399 -3.72 3.26 -28.66
N PRO A 400 -2.78 3.33 -27.70
CA PRO A 400 -1.64 4.25 -27.78
C PRO A 400 -0.80 3.98 -29.04
N THR A 401 -0.43 5.05 -29.76
CA THR A 401 0.50 4.97 -30.88
C THR A 401 1.91 4.62 -30.40
N ALA A 402 2.54 3.65 -31.05
CA ALA A 402 3.92 3.26 -30.81
C ALA A 402 4.86 4.41 -31.19
N GLU A 403 5.67 4.86 -30.22
CA GLU A 403 6.79 5.81 -30.28
C GLU A 403 6.60 7.12 -31.09
N ARG A 404 7.35 8.18 -30.74
CA ARG A 404 7.39 9.38 -31.61
C ARG A 404 8.03 8.96 -32.94
N ALA A 405 7.35 9.28 -34.05
CA ALA A 405 7.68 8.82 -35.40
C ALA A 405 9.20 8.89 -35.70
N GLY A 406 9.84 7.74 -35.91
CA GLY A 406 11.29 7.67 -36.17
C GLY A 406 11.89 6.31 -36.55
N THR A 407 11.27 5.16 -36.23
CA THR A 407 11.88 3.85 -36.56
C THR A 407 10.83 2.76 -36.79
N PRO A 408 10.96 1.91 -37.83
CA PRO A 408 10.01 0.82 -38.07
C PRO A 408 10.39 -0.39 -37.23
N SER A 409 9.52 -0.79 -36.30
CA SER A 409 9.56 -2.13 -35.71
C SER A 409 8.27 -2.88 -36.05
N ALA A 410 8.44 -4.06 -36.63
CA ALA A 410 7.38 -4.96 -37.04
C ALA A 410 7.07 -5.92 -35.88
N GLU A 411 5.91 -5.80 -35.25
CA GLU A 411 5.35 -6.92 -34.51
C GLU A 411 3.82 -6.84 -34.31
N ARG A 412 3.19 -8.00 -34.41
CA ARG A 412 1.74 -8.20 -34.48
C ARG A 412 1.09 -7.95 -33.13
N ALA A 413 0.51 -6.76 -32.95
CA ALA A 413 -0.42 -6.49 -31.85
C ALA A 413 -1.73 -7.26 -32.08
N ARG A 414 -2.08 -8.16 -31.16
CA ARG A 414 -3.40 -8.80 -31.11
C ARG A 414 -4.46 -7.74 -30.75
N THR A 415 -5.57 -7.79 -31.46
CA THR A 415 -6.74 -6.90 -31.35
C THR A 415 -7.26 -6.82 -29.90
N PRO A 416 -7.73 -5.66 -29.41
CA PRO A 416 -8.44 -5.59 -28.14
C PRO A 416 -9.70 -6.47 -28.19
N ALA A 417 -9.90 -7.30 -27.17
CA ALA A 417 -11.12 -8.07 -27.01
C ALA A 417 -12.32 -7.15 -26.77
N ALA A 418 -13.47 -7.51 -27.34
CA ALA A 418 -14.76 -6.83 -27.16
C ALA A 418 -15.16 -6.78 -25.67
N PRO A 419 -16.05 -5.83 -25.27
CA PRO A 419 -16.58 -5.80 -23.91
C PRO A 419 -17.21 -7.14 -23.56
N VAL A 420 -16.70 -7.77 -22.50
CA VAL A 420 -17.24 -9.02 -21.96
C VAL A 420 -18.58 -8.71 -21.32
N ALA A 421 -19.62 -9.45 -21.71
CA ALA A 421 -20.96 -9.30 -21.17
C ALA A 421 -20.98 -9.44 -19.63
N PRO A 422 -21.92 -8.79 -18.91
CA PRO A 422 -22.13 -9.07 -17.50
C PRO A 422 -22.43 -10.56 -17.32
N VAL A 423 -21.89 -11.14 -16.26
CA VAL A 423 -22.07 -12.56 -15.92
C VAL A 423 -23.56 -12.91 -15.87
N PRO A 424 -24.05 -13.87 -16.69
CA PRO A 424 -25.35 -14.49 -16.47
C PRO A 424 -25.25 -15.40 -15.23
N ASP A 425 -26.32 -15.42 -14.43
CA ASP A 425 -26.55 -16.16 -13.18
C ASP A 425 -25.40 -17.02 -12.61
N ARG A 426 -24.98 -16.65 -11.40
CA ARG A 426 -24.01 -17.36 -10.55
C ARG A 426 -24.38 -18.83 -10.41
N ASP A 427 -23.49 -19.74 -10.85
CA ASP A 427 -23.56 -21.15 -10.48
C ASP A 427 -23.43 -21.27 -8.94
N PRO A 428 -24.47 -21.72 -8.22
CA PRO A 428 -24.43 -21.81 -6.76
C PRO A 428 -23.37 -22.79 -6.24
N ALA A 429 -23.03 -23.82 -7.01
CA ALA A 429 -22.02 -24.81 -6.63
C ALA A 429 -20.61 -24.24 -6.74
N LEU A 430 -20.32 -23.49 -7.81
CA LEU A 430 -19.09 -22.72 -7.94
C LEU A 430 -18.94 -21.71 -6.81
N ASP A 431 -20.00 -20.95 -6.51
CA ASP A 431 -20.00 -20.00 -5.40
C ASP A 431 -19.73 -20.69 -4.05
N SER A 432 -20.18 -21.94 -3.85
CA SER A 432 -19.92 -22.71 -2.63
C SER A 432 -18.47 -23.17 -2.54
N ALA A 433 -17.91 -23.73 -3.62
CA ALA A 433 -16.53 -24.22 -3.64
C ALA A 433 -15.51 -23.07 -3.48
N VAL A 434 -15.78 -21.93 -4.11
CA VAL A 434 -14.97 -20.70 -3.96
C VAL A 434 -15.03 -20.19 -2.53
N ARG A 435 -16.23 -20.13 -1.92
CA ARG A 435 -16.39 -19.74 -0.51
C ARG A 435 -15.60 -20.66 0.41
N GLU A 436 -15.72 -21.98 0.24
CA GLU A 436 -14.99 -22.94 1.06
C GLU A 436 -13.46 -22.80 0.90
N ALA A 437 -12.97 -22.52 -0.31
CA ALA A 437 -11.55 -22.25 -0.54
C ALA A 437 -11.06 -20.97 0.16
N LEU A 438 -11.86 -19.90 0.14
CA LEU A 438 -11.57 -18.65 0.86
C LEU A 438 -11.63 -18.86 2.38
N ASP A 439 -12.62 -19.59 2.88
CA ASP A 439 -12.78 -19.92 4.31
C ASP A 439 -11.60 -20.74 4.83
N ARG A 440 -11.11 -21.72 4.06
CA ARG A 440 -9.88 -22.47 4.42
C ARG A 440 -8.67 -21.56 4.52
N ARG A 441 -8.53 -20.56 3.64
CA ARG A 441 -7.45 -19.58 3.72
C ARG A 441 -7.60 -18.67 4.93
N HIS A 442 -8.81 -18.23 5.24
CA HIS A 442 -9.10 -17.44 6.44
C HIS A 442 -8.76 -18.22 7.72
N ALA A 443 -9.16 -19.49 7.80
CA ALA A 443 -8.87 -20.35 8.94
C ALA A 443 -7.37 -20.65 9.14
N ALA A 444 -6.55 -20.47 8.10
CA ALA A 444 -5.10 -20.61 8.19
C ALA A 444 -4.38 -19.34 8.70
N LEU A 445 -5.10 -18.22 8.83
CA LEU A 445 -4.57 -16.98 9.38
C LEU A 445 -4.46 -17.03 10.91
N SER A 446 -3.64 -16.14 11.47
CA SER A 446 -3.49 -15.97 12.91
C SER A 446 -4.83 -15.58 13.57
N SER A 447 -5.30 -16.40 14.52
CA SER A 447 -6.54 -16.12 15.25
C SER A 447 -6.48 -14.81 16.04
N PHE A 448 -5.27 -14.40 16.46
CA PHE A 448 -5.05 -13.10 17.12
C PHE A 448 -5.56 -11.93 16.27
N TRP A 449 -5.35 -12.00 14.94
CA TRP A 449 -5.75 -10.95 14.02
C TRP A 449 -7.16 -11.16 13.47
N THR A 450 -7.65 -12.38 13.29
CA THR A 450 -9.00 -12.61 12.73
C THR A 450 -10.11 -12.43 13.76
N GLU A 451 -9.90 -12.85 15.00
CA GLU A 451 -10.90 -12.70 16.08
C GLU A 451 -10.85 -11.29 16.69
N GLY A 452 -9.69 -10.64 16.63
CA GLY A 452 -9.39 -9.40 17.33
C GLY A 452 -9.22 -9.63 18.83
N THR A 453 -8.36 -8.87 19.48
CA THR A 453 -8.14 -8.99 20.93
C THR A 453 -8.71 -7.82 21.69
N ASP A 454 -9.34 -8.15 22.82
CA ASP A 454 -9.75 -7.18 23.83
C ASP A 454 -8.54 -6.64 24.60
N ALA A 455 -8.79 -5.66 25.47
CA ALA A 455 -7.78 -4.93 26.24
C ALA A 455 -6.76 -5.87 26.95
N PRO A 456 -5.50 -5.42 27.10
CA PRO A 456 -4.40 -6.24 27.59
C PRO A 456 -4.67 -6.91 28.94
N SER A 457 -4.28 -8.17 29.06
CA SER A 457 -4.22 -8.89 30.34
C SER A 457 -3.01 -8.40 31.14
N ALA A 458 -3.21 -7.43 32.04
CA ALA A 458 -2.16 -6.94 32.94
C ALA A 458 -1.76 -8.02 33.95
N GLY A 459 -0.46 -8.33 34.06
CA GLY A 459 0.01 -9.28 35.07
C GLY A 459 1.52 -9.45 35.26
N GLY A 460 2.38 -8.89 34.39
CA GLY A 460 3.83 -9.03 34.47
C GLY A 460 4.59 -7.69 34.53
N PRO A 461 5.90 -7.71 34.83
CA PRO A 461 6.76 -6.51 34.73
C PRO A 461 6.76 -5.96 33.30
N ALA A 462 6.86 -4.64 33.13
CA ALA A 462 6.88 -4.03 31.80
C ALA A 462 7.95 -4.68 30.90
N VAL A 463 7.63 -4.89 29.63
CA VAL A 463 8.61 -5.37 28.64
C VAL A 463 9.30 -4.16 28.03
N LEU A 464 10.63 -4.15 28.01
CA LEU A 464 11.39 -3.13 27.29
C LEU A 464 11.78 -3.65 25.91
N VAL A 465 11.30 -2.99 24.87
CA VAL A 465 11.50 -3.37 23.47
C VAL A 465 12.53 -2.45 22.82
N LEU A 466 13.58 -3.05 22.25
CA LEU A 466 14.53 -2.34 21.40
C LEU A 466 14.00 -2.27 19.97
N ASP A 467 13.71 -1.06 19.51
CA ASP A 467 13.52 -0.77 18.09
C ASP A 467 14.88 -0.84 17.39
N ALA A 468 15.05 -1.86 16.54
CA ALA A 468 16.27 -2.11 15.80
C ALA A 468 16.50 -1.09 14.65
N GLY A 469 15.60 -0.12 14.45
CA GLY A 469 15.70 0.97 13.47
C GLY A 469 15.38 0.57 12.03
N GLY A 470 15.28 1.57 11.14
CA GLY A 470 14.77 1.46 9.76
C GLY A 470 13.33 2.01 9.65
N ASP A 471 12.55 1.61 8.63
CA ASP A 471 11.07 1.79 8.58
C ASP A 471 10.33 1.01 9.70
N ALA A 472 11.07 0.57 10.70
CA ALA A 472 10.67 -0.32 11.78
C ALA A 472 9.63 0.30 12.71
N HIS A 473 9.37 1.61 12.67
CA HIS A 473 8.26 2.19 13.44
C HIS A 473 6.90 1.57 13.07
N THR A 474 6.77 1.18 11.80
CA THR A 474 5.59 0.49 11.30
C THR A 474 5.64 -1.00 11.64
N GLU A 475 6.73 -1.70 11.29
CA GLU A 475 6.86 -3.15 11.55
C GLU A 475 6.82 -3.52 13.04
N LEU A 476 7.34 -2.65 13.91
CA LEU A 476 7.31 -2.81 15.35
C LEU A 476 5.89 -2.71 15.90
N ALA A 477 5.01 -1.91 15.28
CA ALA A 477 3.68 -1.66 15.79
C ALA A 477 2.84 -2.94 15.87
N ALA A 478 2.88 -3.80 14.84
CA ALA A 478 2.20 -5.10 14.88
C ALA A 478 2.74 -6.00 16.01
N LEU A 479 4.05 -6.02 16.21
CA LEU A 479 4.68 -6.76 17.30
C LEU A 479 4.27 -6.20 18.68
N LEU A 480 4.20 -4.87 18.83
CA LEU A 480 3.77 -4.23 20.08
C LEU A 480 2.32 -4.55 20.42
N HIS A 481 1.41 -4.62 19.44
CA HIS A 481 0.04 -5.06 19.69
C HIS A 481 0.01 -6.48 20.29
N LEU A 482 0.82 -7.39 19.75
CA LEU A 482 0.92 -8.76 20.23
C LEU A 482 1.58 -8.83 21.63
N VAL A 483 2.67 -8.10 21.85
CA VAL A 483 3.34 -8.01 23.17
C VAL A 483 2.40 -7.42 24.21
N ASN A 484 1.72 -6.33 23.88
CA ASN A 484 0.80 -5.64 24.79
C ASN A 484 -0.37 -6.56 25.18
N ALA A 485 -0.95 -7.28 24.23
CA ALA A 485 -2.03 -8.22 24.52
C ALA A 485 -1.59 -9.38 25.43
N VAL A 486 -0.34 -9.84 25.30
CA VAL A 486 0.20 -10.99 26.04
C VAL A 486 0.75 -10.61 27.42
N HIS A 487 1.36 -9.43 27.55
CA HIS A 487 2.17 -9.07 28.72
C HIS A 487 1.83 -7.69 29.33
N GLY A 488 0.93 -6.93 28.70
CA GLY A 488 0.65 -5.54 29.07
C GLY A 488 1.56 -4.53 28.37
N PRO A 489 1.34 -3.21 28.60
CA PRO A 489 2.02 -2.15 27.88
C PRO A 489 3.55 -2.27 27.91
N ALA A 490 4.16 -2.33 26.74
CA ALA A 490 5.60 -2.34 26.57
C ALA A 490 6.16 -0.92 26.44
N GLU A 491 7.37 -0.73 26.95
CA GLU A 491 8.19 0.46 26.70
C GLU A 491 9.07 0.23 25.48
N VAL A 492 9.32 1.29 24.70
CA VAL A 492 10.14 1.21 23.48
C VAL A 492 11.34 2.13 23.64
N ILE A 493 12.52 1.64 23.28
CA ILE A 493 13.75 2.42 23.17
C ILE A 493 14.38 2.21 21.80
N ARG A 494 14.86 3.28 21.17
CA ARG A 494 15.50 3.18 19.86
C ARG A 494 16.96 2.77 20.00
N HIS A 495 17.47 2.08 18.99
CA HIS A 495 18.88 1.67 18.97
C HIS A 495 19.87 2.85 18.98
N ASP A 496 19.45 4.03 18.53
CA ASP A 496 20.24 5.26 18.43
C ASP A 496 20.04 6.19 19.65
N ASP A 497 19.16 5.84 20.60
CA ASP A 497 18.98 6.61 21.82
C ASP A 497 20.26 6.60 22.68
N ARG A 498 20.57 7.76 23.26
CA ARG A 498 21.75 7.91 24.11
C ARG A 498 21.62 7.02 25.34
N GLY A 499 22.51 6.03 25.46
CA GLY A 499 22.52 5.09 26.58
C GLY A 499 21.58 3.90 26.42
N ALA A 500 21.03 3.65 25.22
CA ALA A 500 20.07 2.56 24.99
C ALA A 500 20.53 1.19 25.50
N ALA A 501 21.76 0.79 25.14
CA ALA A 501 22.34 -0.49 25.56
C ALA A 501 22.40 -0.64 27.10
N ASP A 502 22.77 0.44 27.78
CA ASP A 502 22.91 0.51 29.22
C ASP A 502 21.55 0.40 29.93
N THR A 503 20.53 1.08 29.38
CA THR A 503 19.14 0.98 29.84
C THR A 503 18.60 -0.43 29.69
N LEU A 504 18.81 -1.05 28.52
CA LEU A 504 18.38 -2.43 28.24
C LEU A 504 19.01 -3.45 29.21
N VAL A 505 20.32 -3.36 29.44
CA VAL A 505 21.03 -4.29 30.34
C VAL A 505 20.53 -4.18 31.78
N ARG A 506 20.26 -2.96 32.26
CA ARG A 506 19.82 -2.69 33.63
C ARG A 506 18.31 -2.90 33.86
N HIS A 507 17.54 -3.09 32.79
CA HIS A 507 16.09 -3.23 32.89
C HIS A 507 15.68 -4.47 33.71
N PRO A 508 14.82 -4.32 34.75
CA PRO A 508 14.51 -5.40 35.70
C PRO A 508 13.51 -6.44 35.17
N GLY A 509 12.77 -6.14 34.10
CA GLY A 509 11.83 -7.04 33.44
C GLY A 509 12.37 -7.61 32.12
N PRO A 510 11.56 -8.37 31.36
CA PRO A 510 11.92 -8.90 30.05
C PRO A 510 12.41 -7.80 29.10
N VAL A 511 13.39 -8.15 28.27
CA VAL A 511 13.89 -7.29 27.18
C VAL A 511 13.61 -8.00 25.86
N LEU A 512 13.07 -7.29 24.87
CA LEU A 512 12.80 -7.84 23.54
C LEU A 512 13.56 -7.05 22.47
N LEU A 513 14.34 -7.74 21.65
CA LEU A 513 14.99 -7.19 20.45
C LEU A 513 14.09 -7.48 19.26
N ALA A 514 13.50 -6.41 18.70
CA ALA A 514 12.56 -6.52 17.59
C ALA A 514 13.24 -6.95 16.28
N SER A 515 12.41 -7.28 15.30
CA SER A 515 12.87 -7.47 13.92
C SER A 515 13.24 -6.12 13.29
N GLY A 516 14.03 -6.14 12.22
CA GLY A 516 14.38 -4.97 11.43
C GLY A 516 15.16 -5.35 10.17
N PRO A 517 15.38 -4.38 9.25
CA PRO A 517 16.10 -4.63 8.00
C PRO A 517 17.61 -4.82 8.20
N GLY A 518 18.29 -5.26 7.15
CA GLY A 518 19.75 -5.36 7.10
C GLY A 518 20.30 -6.74 7.45
N ARG A 519 21.61 -6.92 7.19
CA ARG A 519 22.29 -8.20 7.42
C ARG A 519 23.05 -8.19 8.75
N PRO A 520 22.85 -9.18 9.63
CA PRO A 520 23.45 -9.19 10.98
C PRO A 520 24.99 -9.29 10.99
N ASP A 521 25.62 -9.69 9.88
CA ASP A 521 27.06 -9.77 9.72
C ASP A 521 27.69 -8.56 9.02
N ASP A 522 26.91 -7.58 8.57
CA ASP A 522 27.42 -6.38 7.90
C ASP A 522 28.23 -5.51 8.88
N ARG A 523 29.53 -5.37 8.59
CA ARG A 523 30.48 -4.57 9.39
C ARG A 523 30.60 -3.13 8.90
N GLY A 524 30.15 -2.81 7.70
CA GLY A 524 30.13 -1.44 7.17
C GLY A 524 28.96 -0.63 7.71
N CYS A 525 27.89 -1.30 8.14
CA CYS A 525 26.72 -0.66 8.73
C CYS A 525 26.95 -0.27 10.19
N ALA A 526 26.97 1.05 10.48
CA ALA A 526 27.09 1.58 11.84
C ALA A 526 25.95 1.10 12.77
N ARG A 527 24.72 1.05 12.26
CA ARG A 527 23.57 0.51 12.99
C ARG A 527 23.78 -0.95 13.38
N MET A 528 24.21 -1.78 12.43
CA MET A 528 24.42 -3.20 12.70
C MET A 528 25.54 -3.42 13.72
N THR A 529 26.59 -2.61 13.66
CA THR A 529 27.66 -2.60 14.67
C THR A 529 27.12 -2.28 16.07
N ALA A 530 26.28 -1.26 16.20
CA ALA A 530 25.64 -0.89 17.47
C ALA A 530 24.73 -2.01 18.00
N LEU A 531 23.85 -2.56 17.15
CA LEU A 531 22.93 -3.64 17.52
C LEU A 531 23.66 -4.91 17.98
N ARG A 532 24.73 -5.30 17.29
CA ARG A 532 25.58 -6.44 17.68
C ARG A 532 26.24 -6.22 19.03
N ARG A 533 26.74 -5.01 19.29
CA ARG A 533 27.31 -4.65 20.59
C ARG A 533 26.26 -4.78 21.69
N THR A 534 25.06 -4.24 21.49
CA THR A 534 23.95 -4.33 22.45
C THR A 534 23.57 -5.79 22.72
N ALA A 535 23.42 -6.61 21.68
CA ALA A 535 23.11 -8.03 21.83
C ALA A 535 24.20 -8.78 22.63
N ALA A 536 25.48 -8.52 22.36
CA ALA A 536 26.59 -9.12 23.11
C ALA A 536 26.59 -8.72 24.59
N LEU A 537 26.30 -7.45 24.91
CA LEU A 537 26.16 -6.98 26.29
C LEU A 537 25.01 -7.69 27.01
N LEU A 538 23.85 -7.80 26.37
CA LEU A 538 22.69 -8.48 26.95
C LEU A 538 22.94 -9.96 27.21
N VAL A 539 23.58 -10.67 26.29
CA VAL A 539 23.91 -12.10 26.49
C VAL A 539 24.93 -12.28 27.63
N ARG A 540 25.90 -11.36 27.76
CA ARG A 540 26.96 -11.46 28.77
C ARG A 540 26.52 -11.06 30.17
N ASP A 541 25.78 -9.96 30.29
CA ASP A 541 25.53 -9.29 31.58
C ASP A 541 24.20 -9.72 32.22
N ARG A 542 23.35 -10.47 31.50
CA ARG A 542 22.10 -10.98 32.07
C ARG A 542 22.36 -12.15 33.03
N PRO A 543 21.89 -12.08 34.30
CA PRO A 543 22.14 -13.14 35.26
C PRO A 543 21.44 -14.44 34.87
N PRO A 544 22.03 -15.61 35.15
CA PRO A 544 21.35 -16.90 35.02
C PRO A 544 20.07 -16.93 35.86
N GLY A 545 18.94 -17.31 35.25
CA GLY A 545 17.63 -17.30 35.92
C GLY A 545 16.98 -15.92 36.05
N GLY A 546 17.60 -14.86 35.54
CA GLY A 546 16.99 -13.53 35.43
C GLY A 546 15.90 -13.47 34.34
N PRO A 547 15.23 -12.31 34.21
CA PRO A 547 14.16 -12.15 33.23
C PRO A 547 14.70 -12.30 31.80
N PRO A 548 13.88 -12.83 30.86
CA PRO A 548 14.39 -13.22 29.55
C PRO A 548 14.83 -12.04 28.69
N VAL A 549 15.80 -12.31 27.81
CA VAL A 549 16.17 -11.49 26.67
C VAL A 549 15.67 -12.22 25.42
N VAL A 550 14.64 -11.67 24.81
CA VAL A 550 13.93 -12.27 23.68
C VAL A 550 14.39 -11.62 22.37
N GLY A 551 14.64 -12.40 21.32
CA GLY A 551 14.87 -11.88 19.98
C GLY A 551 13.81 -12.36 18.99
N VAL A 552 13.41 -11.48 18.07
CA VAL A 552 12.54 -11.81 16.93
C VAL A 552 13.24 -11.39 15.64
N GLY A 553 13.23 -12.23 14.61
CA GLY A 553 13.79 -11.89 13.29
C GLY A 553 15.26 -11.48 13.38
N LEU A 554 15.59 -10.22 13.04
CA LEU A 554 16.93 -9.67 13.19
C LEU A 554 17.43 -9.69 14.64
N GLY A 555 16.58 -9.33 15.60
CA GLY A 555 16.92 -9.39 17.03
C GLY A 555 17.32 -10.80 17.47
N PHE A 556 16.62 -11.82 16.97
CA PHE A 556 17.00 -13.22 17.17
C PHE A 556 18.37 -13.54 16.58
N GLN A 557 18.63 -13.12 15.33
CA GLN A 557 19.89 -13.39 14.65
C GLN A 557 21.08 -12.81 15.43
N LEU A 558 20.95 -11.60 15.94
CA LEU A 558 21.96 -10.92 16.74
C LEU A 558 22.24 -11.64 18.06
N LEU A 559 21.18 -12.05 18.78
CA LEU A 559 21.32 -12.80 20.02
C LEU A 559 21.91 -14.19 19.79
N ALA A 560 21.50 -14.88 18.73
CA ALA A 560 22.02 -16.20 18.37
C ALA A 560 23.53 -16.12 18.05
N LEU A 561 23.97 -15.12 17.29
CA LEU A 561 25.40 -14.91 17.01
C LEU A 561 26.22 -14.57 18.27
N ALA A 562 25.61 -13.92 19.26
CA ALA A 562 26.27 -13.60 20.52
C ALA A 562 26.29 -14.78 21.51
N ALA A 563 25.26 -15.63 21.50
CA ALA A 563 25.07 -16.69 22.48
C ALA A 563 25.61 -18.06 22.04
N LEU A 564 25.59 -18.36 20.73
CA LEU A 564 25.93 -19.68 20.21
C LEU A 564 27.35 -19.69 19.62
N PRO A 565 28.25 -20.53 20.16
CA PRO A 565 29.52 -20.83 19.50
C PRO A 565 29.28 -21.43 18.11
N ASP A 566 30.13 -21.06 17.14
CA ASP A 566 30.11 -21.53 15.76
C ASP A 566 28.82 -21.19 14.96
N ALA A 567 28.04 -20.22 15.43
CA ALA A 567 26.94 -19.66 14.68
C ALA A 567 27.45 -18.72 13.57
N ARG A 568 26.88 -18.82 12.37
CA ARG A 568 27.20 -17.95 11.23
C ARG A 568 25.97 -17.61 10.42
N VAL A 569 26.05 -16.49 9.70
CA VAL A 569 24.99 -16.00 8.83
C VAL A 569 25.10 -16.68 7.47
N VAL A 570 23.98 -17.10 6.91
CA VAL A 570 23.88 -17.67 5.56
C VAL A 570 22.74 -17.01 4.80
N THR A 571 22.95 -16.71 3.52
CA THR A 571 21.89 -16.16 2.65
C THR A 571 21.00 -17.30 2.18
N ARG A 572 19.67 -17.12 2.24
CA ARG A 572 18.73 -18.13 1.77
C ARG A 572 18.71 -18.15 0.25
N SER A 573 18.85 -19.34 -0.34
CA SER A 573 18.53 -19.59 -1.74
C SER A 573 17.01 -19.81 -1.86
N GLY A 574 16.29 -18.95 -2.59
CA GLY A 574 14.85 -19.12 -2.85
C GLY A 574 13.90 -18.04 -2.31
N GLY A 575 14.40 -16.84 -2.00
CA GLY A 575 13.56 -15.67 -1.62
C GLY A 575 13.19 -15.59 -0.13
N THR A 576 12.59 -14.45 0.24
CA THR A 576 12.02 -14.17 1.57
C THR A 576 10.51 -14.41 1.52
N GLY A 577 9.94 -15.32 2.33
CA GLY A 577 8.47 -15.33 2.45
C GLY A 577 7.74 -16.65 2.66
N LEU A 578 8.41 -17.79 2.86
CA LEU A 578 7.65 -19.04 3.03
C LEU A 578 7.19 -19.21 4.48
N ALA A 579 5.87 -19.25 4.70
CA ALA A 579 5.33 -19.85 5.91
C ALA A 579 5.61 -21.36 5.87
N ARG A 580 6.09 -21.90 6.99
CA ARG A 580 6.39 -23.34 7.09
C ARG A 580 6.03 -23.85 8.47
N GLU A 581 5.70 -25.14 8.53
CA GLU A 581 5.52 -25.82 9.79
C GLU A 581 6.88 -25.99 10.48
N VAL A 582 6.93 -25.59 11.76
CA VAL A 582 8.08 -25.78 12.63
C VAL A 582 7.62 -26.33 13.97
N THR A 583 8.49 -27.08 14.66
CA THR A 583 8.23 -27.50 16.04
C THR A 583 8.87 -26.48 16.99
N PHE A 584 8.04 -25.68 17.66
CA PHE A 584 8.47 -24.73 18.70
C PHE A 584 8.13 -25.29 20.09
N LEU A 585 9.16 -25.59 20.89
CA LEU A 585 9.03 -26.16 22.25
C LEU A 585 8.08 -27.37 22.31
N GLY A 586 8.21 -28.28 21.34
CA GLY A 586 7.42 -29.51 21.26
C GLY A 586 6.02 -29.33 20.64
N ARG A 587 5.67 -28.15 20.14
CA ARG A 587 4.37 -27.87 19.50
C ARG A 587 4.53 -27.50 18.03
N PRO A 588 3.67 -27.99 17.12
CA PRO A 588 3.65 -27.53 15.75
C PRO A 588 3.15 -26.09 15.68
N VAL A 589 3.83 -25.25 14.91
CA VAL A 589 3.47 -23.87 14.62
C VAL A 589 3.71 -23.63 13.14
N THR A 590 2.72 -23.09 12.43
CA THR A 590 2.94 -22.51 11.11
C THR A 590 3.58 -21.15 11.33
N ALA A 591 4.82 -20.98 10.85
CA ALA A 591 5.65 -19.83 11.17
C ALA A 591 6.05 -19.07 9.90
N ALA A 592 5.82 -17.76 9.89
CA ALA A 592 6.12 -16.87 8.77
C ALA A 592 7.58 -16.36 8.81
N PHE A 593 8.33 -16.60 7.74
CA PHE A 593 9.73 -16.16 7.60
C PHE A 593 9.85 -15.04 6.57
N ARG A 594 10.44 -13.90 6.97
CA ARG A 594 10.70 -12.73 6.09
C ARG A 594 12.17 -12.31 6.08
N ASN A 595 13.07 -13.27 6.21
CA ASN A 595 14.49 -13.03 6.39
C ASN A 595 15.30 -13.49 5.17
N ALA A 596 16.04 -12.57 4.54
CA ALA A 596 16.93 -12.88 3.42
C ALA A 596 18.14 -13.74 3.85
N CYS A 597 18.48 -13.68 5.15
CA CYS A 597 19.52 -14.48 5.76
C CYS A 597 18.99 -15.26 6.96
N THR A 598 19.66 -16.35 7.32
CA THR A 598 19.34 -17.18 8.48
C THR A 598 20.61 -17.49 9.27
N ILE A 599 20.44 -17.85 10.54
CA ILE A 599 21.55 -18.35 11.36
C ILE A 599 21.66 -19.86 11.18
N VAL A 600 22.88 -20.32 10.93
CA VAL A 600 23.22 -21.74 10.97
C VAL A 600 24.27 -22.01 12.02
N ARG A 601 24.26 -23.23 12.59
CA ARG A 601 25.23 -23.66 13.60
C ARG A 601 25.92 -24.95 13.21
N GLY A 602 27.21 -25.03 13.56
CA GLY A 602 28.03 -26.22 13.42
C GLY A 602 28.49 -26.51 11.98
N PRO A 603 29.31 -27.56 11.79
CA PRO A 603 29.99 -27.84 10.53
C PRO A 603 29.01 -28.16 9.38
N GLN A 604 27.88 -28.79 9.73
CA GLN A 604 26.82 -29.14 8.77
C GLN A 604 25.92 -27.95 8.41
N GLY A 605 26.07 -26.79 9.07
CA GLY A 605 25.26 -25.61 8.80
C GLY A 605 23.77 -25.82 9.07
N ARG A 606 23.41 -26.43 10.21
CA ARG A 606 22.01 -26.63 10.58
C ARG A 606 21.35 -25.29 10.92
N GLU A 607 20.21 -25.01 10.29
CA GLU A 607 19.45 -23.78 10.55
C GLU A 607 18.95 -23.72 12.00
N VAL A 608 19.13 -22.56 12.64
CA VAL A 608 18.63 -22.28 13.99
C VAL A 608 17.33 -21.49 13.87
N ILE A 609 16.21 -22.14 14.15
CA ILE A 609 14.88 -21.53 14.03
C ILE A 609 14.44 -20.84 15.33
N ALA A 610 14.84 -21.38 16.47
CA ALA A 610 14.52 -20.86 17.78
C ALA A 610 15.66 -21.12 18.76
N LEU A 611 15.75 -20.29 19.79
CA LEU A 611 16.68 -20.42 20.90
C LEU A 611 15.87 -20.39 22.21
N HIS A 612 16.22 -21.27 23.15
CA HIS A 612 15.70 -21.24 24.50
C HIS A 612 16.80 -21.70 25.49
N GLU A 613 17.84 -20.89 25.64
CA GLU A 613 19.03 -21.21 26.44
C GLU A 613 19.29 -20.13 27.50
N ARG A 614 19.44 -20.53 28.77
CA ARG A 614 19.63 -19.61 29.91
C ARG A 614 18.52 -18.54 29.93
N ALA A 615 18.88 -17.26 29.94
CA ALA A 615 17.98 -16.13 29.83
C ALA A 615 17.70 -15.71 28.38
N VAL A 616 18.42 -16.25 27.39
CA VAL A 616 18.30 -15.85 25.99
C VAL A 616 17.29 -16.74 25.28
N ARG A 617 16.26 -16.12 24.72
CA ARG A 617 15.16 -16.80 24.03
C ARG A 617 14.92 -16.10 22.71
N GLY A 618 14.29 -16.77 21.75
CA GLY A 618 13.85 -16.07 20.53
C GLY A 618 13.55 -16.99 19.37
N VAL A 619 13.08 -16.37 18.30
CA VAL A 619 12.64 -17.05 17.08
C VAL A 619 13.10 -16.29 15.83
N GLN A 620 13.48 -17.06 14.81
CA GLN A 620 13.89 -16.54 13.50
C GLN A 620 12.70 -16.02 12.68
N PHE A 621 11.51 -16.56 12.92
CA PHE A 621 10.25 -16.16 12.26
C PHE A 621 9.58 -14.97 12.95
N ARG A 622 8.49 -14.46 12.37
CA ARG A 622 7.72 -13.29 12.83
C ARG A 622 6.43 -13.73 13.56
N PRO A 623 6.37 -13.72 14.91
CA PRO A 623 5.15 -14.07 15.66
C PRO A 623 3.93 -13.22 15.30
N GLU A 624 4.16 -11.95 14.94
CA GLU A 624 3.14 -10.96 14.63
C GLU A 624 2.56 -11.07 13.21
N SER A 625 3.13 -11.93 12.37
CA SER A 625 2.62 -12.14 11.00
C SER A 625 1.23 -12.76 11.01
N VAL A 626 0.39 -12.36 10.05
CA VAL A 626 -0.92 -12.94 9.77
C VAL A 626 -0.84 -14.43 9.40
N LEU A 627 0.31 -14.93 8.93
CA LEU A 627 0.54 -16.35 8.64
C LEU A 627 1.06 -17.15 9.83
N THR A 628 1.36 -16.51 10.98
CA THR A 628 1.80 -17.23 12.17
C THR A 628 0.61 -17.59 13.06
N THR A 629 0.22 -18.87 13.08
CA THR A 629 -1.06 -19.33 13.65
C THR A 629 -1.22 -19.14 15.17
N ASP A 630 -0.16 -19.36 15.97
CA ASP A 630 -0.13 -19.16 17.44
C ASP A 630 0.90 -18.10 17.86
N GLY A 631 0.92 -16.95 17.18
CA GLY A 631 1.88 -15.87 17.45
C GLY A 631 1.88 -15.42 18.91
N ALA A 632 0.69 -15.18 19.48
CA ALA A 632 0.52 -14.76 20.86
C ALA A 632 1.02 -15.83 21.86
N GLY A 633 0.74 -17.12 21.61
CA GLY A 633 1.24 -18.21 22.44
C GLY A 633 2.75 -18.40 22.33
N VAL A 634 3.34 -18.17 21.15
CA VAL A 634 4.81 -18.13 20.97
C VAL A 634 5.41 -17.03 21.85
N LEU A 635 4.92 -15.78 21.75
CA LEU A 635 5.43 -14.68 22.57
C LEU A 635 5.26 -14.92 24.06
N ARG A 636 4.12 -15.47 24.50
CA ARG A 636 3.88 -15.79 25.91
C ARG A 636 4.95 -16.71 26.47
N ARG A 637 5.28 -17.79 25.75
CA ARG A 637 6.33 -18.74 26.14
C ARG A 637 7.74 -18.11 26.12
N LEU A 638 7.99 -17.18 25.20
CA LEU A 638 9.27 -16.48 25.14
C LEU A 638 9.43 -15.49 26.30
N LEU A 639 8.41 -14.71 26.62
CA LEU A 639 8.48 -13.66 27.65
C LEU A 639 8.39 -14.18 29.09
N GLY A 640 7.91 -15.42 29.28
CA GLY A 640 7.86 -16.09 30.59
C GLY A 640 6.44 -16.15 31.13
#